data_AF-A0A226NG79-F1
#
_entry.id   AF-A0A226NG79-F1
#
_cell.length_a   1.000
_cell.length_b   1.000
_cell.length_c   1.000
_cell.angle_alpha   90.00
_cell.angle_beta   90.00
_cell.angle_gamma   90.00
#
_symmetry.space_group_name_H-M   'P 1'
#
loop_
_entity.id
_entity.type
_entity.pdbx_description
1 polymer ?
#
loop_
_entity_poly.entity_id
_entity_poly.type
_entity_poly.pdbx_seq_one_letter_code
_entity_poly.pdbx_strand_id
1 'polypeptide(L)'
;MASSNRYRALQWNAGSGGLPANETTFARLLQQQGYTTGLIGKWHQGVNCESFDDHCHHPLNHGFDYFYGMPFTLLNDCQENKPPELDVALRAKLWLYSQIITLAVLTLAAGRLTGLVSIRWKIIACFTLAGCLFFISWYSSYGFVQRWNCILMRNHDITEQPMRLERTAPLMLKEAVSFIKRNRHGPFLLFVSFLHVHTPLFTTVKFLGKSRHGLYGDNIEEMDWMVGKILDSLDRESLKNRTFTYFASDHGGHLEAQDGPAQMGGWNGIYKGGKGMGGWEGGIRVPGVFRWPSVLPGGTVINEPTSLMDIFPTVVHLAGGILPQDRTCVSSPPKPNFLLILADDLGIGDVGCYGNDTISYGFTKYWNCILMRNHDITEQPMNLEKMTSNMLKEAVSFIERNKHRPFLLFFSLLHVHTPLITTKEFLGRSRHGLYGDNVEEMDWMVGRLLDVIDKEGLKNTTFIYFASDHGGSVEAHRGNVRLGGWNGIYKGGKGMGGWEGGIRVPGIVRWPGVLPAGIVISEPTSIMDIFPTVVQLAGGIVPQDRVIDGRTLLPLLQGAVQHSEHEFMFHYCGAVLHAVRWHHKESGTIWKAHYVTPVFQPEDSGACFERGICPCFGDGVTHHDPPLLFDLSQDPSEANPLSVDTEPLFDSVMRRIGKAVEEHRKTLTPVPQQLSPYNNVWKPWLQPCCGTFPFCWCDKETKKADGML
;
A
#
# COMPACT_ATOMS: atom_id res chain seq x y z
N MET A 1 0.05 0.78 8.08
CA MET A 1 1.00 -0.34 8.30
C MET A 1 1.48 -0.87 6.95
N ALA A 2 2.79 -0.89 6.70
CA ALA A 2 3.36 -1.40 5.44
C ALA A 2 3.90 -2.82 5.61
N SER A 3 3.88 -3.60 4.52
CA SER A 3 4.55 -4.91 4.43
C SER A 3 5.48 -4.94 3.22
N SER A 4 6.69 -5.43 3.40
CA SER A 4 7.68 -5.72 2.36
C SER A 4 7.83 -7.23 2.10
N ASN A 5 6.95 -8.06 2.67
CA ASN A 5 7.07 -9.52 2.68
C ASN A 5 5.70 -10.23 2.52
N ARG A 6 5.65 -11.56 2.75
CA ARG A 6 4.43 -12.37 2.58
C ARG A 6 3.31 -12.08 3.58
N TYR A 7 3.60 -11.46 4.73
CA TYR A 7 2.60 -11.19 5.77
C TYR A 7 1.83 -9.92 5.44
N ARG A 8 0.51 -10.06 5.20
CA ARG A 8 -0.40 -8.94 4.88
C ARG A 8 -1.29 -8.53 6.06
N ALA A 9 -1.25 -9.29 7.15
CA ALA A 9 -2.00 -9.06 8.38
C ALA A 9 -1.23 -9.61 9.58
N LEU A 10 -1.54 -9.10 10.78
CA LEU A 10 -1.02 -9.64 12.04
C LEU A 10 -1.43 -11.10 12.20
N GLN A 11 -0.50 -11.95 12.62
CA GLN A 11 -0.71 -13.39 12.79
C GLN A 11 -0.97 -13.82 14.25
N TRP A 12 -0.53 -13.03 15.24
CA TRP A 12 -0.60 -13.42 16.66
C TRP A 12 -1.03 -12.25 17.55
N ASN A 13 -1.74 -12.57 18.63
CA ASN A 13 -1.89 -11.63 19.76
C ASN A 13 -0.54 -11.30 20.40
N ALA A 14 0.36 -12.29 20.44
CA ALA A 14 1.71 -12.16 20.99
C ALA A 14 2.75 -11.73 19.93
N GLY A 15 2.33 -11.04 18.88
CA GLY A 15 3.23 -10.27 18.02
C GLY A 15 3.48 -8.88 18.63
N SER A 16 4.50 -8.17 18.14
CA SER A 16 4.79 -6.78 18.54
C SER A 16 4.37 -5.75 17.49
N GLY A 17 3.69 -6.19 16.43
CA GLY A 17 3.16 -5.31 15.39
C GLY A 17 1.75 -4.85 15.72
N GLY A 18 1.44 -3.59 15.40
CA GLY A 18 0.12 -3.02 15.58
C GLY A 18 -0.05 -1.63 14.99
N LEU A 19 -1.18 -1.00 15.28
CA LEU A 19 -1.42 0.41 14.93
C LEU A 19 -0.39 1.26 15.68
N PRO A 20 0.50 1.99 14.98
CA PRO A 20 1.54 2.76 15.65
C PRO A 20 0.97 3.76 16.65
N ALA A 21 1.61 3.90 17.82
CA ALA A 21 1.13 4.76 18.90
C ALA A 21 1.05 6.26 18.52
N ASN A 22 1.76 6.69 17.47
CA ASN A 22 1.71 8.04 16.94
C ASN A 22 0.56 8.27 15.94
N GLU A 23 -0.17 7.22 15.52
CA GLU A 23 -1.34 7.36 14.65
C GLU A 23 -2.55 7.85 15.45
N THR A 24 -3.25 8.85 14.91
CA THR A 24 -4.42 9.44 15.55
C THR A 24 -5.70 8.86 14.97
N THR A 25 -6.47 8.15 15.79
CA THR A 25 -7.79 7.62 15.41
C THR A 25 -8.88 8.69 15.56
N PHE A 26 -10.02 8.52 14.88
CA PHE A 26 -11.19 9.37 15.12
C PHE A 26 -11.71 9.23 16.56
N ALA A 27 -11.53 8.04 17.18
CA ALA A 27 -11.88 7.82 18.57
C ALA A 27 -11.06 8.74 19.50
N ARG A 28 -9.75 8.87 19.27
CA ARG A 28 -8.89 9.77 20.04
C ARG A 28 -9.31 11.23 19.92
N LEU A 29 -9.65 11.68 18.72
CA LEU A 29 -10.13 13.05 18.48
C LEU A 29 -11.47 13.30 19.18
N LEU A 30 -12.41 12.35 19.11
CA LEU A 30 -13.71 12.46 19.78
C LEU A 30 -13.57 12.42 21.31
N GLN A 31 -12.70 11.55 21.84
CA GLN A 31 -12.37 11.49 23.26
C GLN A 31 -11.85 12.85 23.76
N GLN A 32 -10.98 13.51 22.98
CA GLN A 32 -10.48 14.86 23.29
C GLN A 32 -11.58 15.94 23.26
N GLN A 33 -12.65 15.74 22.47
CA GLN A 33 -13.84 16.61 22.45
C GLN A 33 -14.86 16.25 23.55
N GLY A 34 -14.52 15.36 24.48
CA GLY A 34 -15.38 14.99 25.62
C GLY A 34 -16.44 13.94 25.29
N TYR A 35 -16.33 13.22 24.18
CA TYR A 35 -17.17 12.04 23.92
C TYR A 35 -16.73 10.88 24.79
N THR A 36 -17.69 10.10 25.31
CA THR A 36 -17.38 8.76 25.82
C THR A 36 -17.24 7.79 24.66
N THR A 37 -16.09 7.13 24.53
CA THR A 37 -15.77 6.29 23.37
C THR A 37 -15.72 4.81 23.74
N GLY A 38 -16.38 3.95 22.97
CA GLY A 38 -16.43 2.51 23.20
C GLY A 38 -16.21 1.69 21.93
N LEU A 39 -15.40 0.63 22.02
CA LEU A 39 -15.23 -0.37 20.97
C LEU A 39 -15.78 -1.72 21.44
N ILE A 40 -16.70 -2.30 20.68
CA ILE A 40 -17.26 -3.63 20.94
C ILE A 40 -16.95 -4.56 19.76
N GLY A 41 -16.21 -5.64 20.02
CA GLY A 41 -15.90 -6.69 19.04
C GLY A 41 -14.44 -6.73 18.60
N LYS A 42 -14.19 -6.81 17.29
CA LYS A 42 -12.85 -7.00 16.71
C LYS A 42 -11.96 -5.75 16.84
N TRP A 43 -10.68 -5.95 17.14
CA TRP A 43 -9.64 -4.93 17.01
C TRP A 43 -8.66 -5.24 15.87
N HIS A 44 -7.86 -6.30 16.00
CA HIS A 44 -6.87 -6.77 15.02
C HIS A 44 -5.80 -5.75 14.60
N GLN A 45 -5.49 -4.80 15.48
CA GLN A 45 -4.42 -3.81 15.27
C GLN A 45 -3.30 -3.94 16.32
N GLY A 46 -3.05 -5.15 16.83
CA GLY A 46 -2.01 -5.42 17.82
C GLY A 46 -2.49 -5.26 19.27
N VAL A 47 -1.67 -5.72 20.22
CA VAL A 47 -1.94 -5.62 21.67
C VAL A 47 -0.77 -4.98 22.39
N ASN A 48 0.37 -5.66 22.37
CA ASN A 48 1.57 -5.33 23.14
C ASN A 48 2.78 -5.05 22.23
N CYS A 49 3.81 -4.38 22.76
CA CYS A 49 5.04 -4.05 22.02
C CYS A 49 6.26 -4.77 22.58
N GLU A 50 6.56 -4.53 23.86
CA GLU A 50 7.77 -4.89 24.57
C GLU A 50 7.49 -5.83 25.74
N SER A 51 6.40 -5.63 26.48
CA SER A 51 5.96 -6.47 27.61
C SER A 51 4.50 -6.93 27.46
N PHE A 52 4.13 -8.02 28.13
CA PHE A 52 2.77 -8.58 28.05
C PHE A 52 1.66 -7.65 28.60
N ASP A 53 2.04 -6.57 29.30
CA ASP A 53 1.16 -5.65 30.01
C ASP A 53 1.30 -4.17 29.58
N ASP A 54 2.14 -3.86 28.59
CA ASP A 54 2.29 -2.47 28.10
C ASP A 54 1.08 -1.97 27.30
N HIS A 55 0.33 -2.89 26.68
CA HIS A 55 -0.87 -2.62 25.90
C HIS A 55 -0.67 -1.54 24.83
N CYS A 56 0.55 -1.32 24.31
CA CYS A 56 0.88 -0.16 23.48
C CYS A 56 -0.03 0.03 22.24
N HIS A 57 -0.58 -1.07 21.72
CA HIS A 57 -1.44 -1.12 20.53
C HIS A 57 -2.91 -1.37 20.88
N HIS A 58 -3.24 -1.53 22.16
CA HIS A 58 -4.57 -1.83 22.64
C HIS A 58 -5.56 -0.68 22.35
N PRO A 59 -6.86 -0.95 22.09
CA PRO A 59 -7.84 0.09 21.76
C PRO A 59 -7.89 1.25 22.76
N LEU A 60 -7.67 0.98 24.05
CA LEU A 60 -7.68 2.01 25.10
C LEU A 60 -6.54 3.04 24.96
N ASN A 61 -5.42 2.65 24.35
CA ASN A 61 -4.32 3.55 24.01
C ASN A 61 -4.53 4.28 22.67
N HIS A 62 -5.62 3.95 21.95
CA HIS A 62 -6.00 4.56 20.67
C HIS A 62 -7.36 5.28 20.74
N GLY A 63 -7.69 5.84 21.91
CA GLY A 63 -8.79 6.79 22.06
C GLY A 63 -10.15 6.20 22.42
N PHE A 64 -10.22 4.90 22.76
CA PHE A 64 -11.41 4.30 23.34
C PHE A 64 -11.35 4.35 24.88
N ASP A 65 -12.45 4.73 25.56
CA ASP A 65 -12.57 4.66 27.02
C ASP A 65 -12.99 3.25 27.51
N TYR A 66 -13.64 2.49 26.62
CA TYR A 66 -14.14 1.15 26.90
C TYR A 66 -13.86 0.19 25.75
N PHE A 67 -13.39 -1.02 26.07
CA PHE A 67 -13.24 -2.11 25.11
C PHE A 67 -13.90 -3.37 25.62
N TYR A 68 -14.69 -4.03 24.78
CA TYR A 68 -15.14 -5.40 25.01
C TYR A 68 -15.10 -6.18 23.71
N GLY A 69 -14.26 -7.20 23.61
CA GLY A 69 -14.20 -8.01 22.40
C GLY A 69 -12.89 -8.75 22.20
N MET A 70 -12.60 -9.05 20.94
CA MET A 70 -11.46 -9.85 20.53
C MET A 70 -10.32 -8.93 20.08
N PRO A 71 -9.15 -8.93 20.74
CA PRO A 71 -8.01 -8.10 20.34
C PRO A 71 -7.42 -8.49 18.98
N PHE A 72 -7.60 -9.75 18.56
CA PHE A 72 -7.16 -10.29 17.28
C PHE A 72 -8.30 -10.31 16.24
N THR A 73 -8.33 -11.33 15.38
CA THR A 73 -9.41 -11.66 14.46
C THR A 73 -9.82 -13.10 14.64
N LEU A 74 -11.04 -13.46 14.24
CA LEU A 74 -11.39 -14.87 14.11
C LEU A 74 -10.52 -15.55 13.06
N LEU A 75 -10.26 -16.83 13.31
CA LEU A 75 -9.59 -17.75 12.43
C LEU A 75 -10.18 -19.15 12.65
N ASN A 76 -10.05 -20.03 11.67
CA ASN A 76 -10.57 -21.39 11.80
C ASN A 76 -10.04 -22.14 13.03
N ASP A 77 -8.80 -21.91 13.46
CA ASP A 77 -8.27 -22.56 14.68
C ASP A 77 -9.04 -22.16 15.96
N CYS A 78 -9.92 -21.15 15.93
CA CYS A 78 -10.80 -20.84 17.06
C CYS A 78 -11.94 -21.85 17.24
N GLN A 79 -12.29 -22.62 16.20
CA GLN A 79 -13.34 -23.63 16.26
C GLN A 79 -12.73 -25.04 16.15
N GLU A 80 -13.17 -25.92 17.03
CA GLU A 80 -12.76 -27.33 16.99
C GLU A 80 -13.19 -27.96 15.65
N ASN A 81 -12.34 -28.85 15.11
CA ASN A 81 -12.56 -29.59 13.87
C ASN A 81 -12.55 -28.77 12.56
N LYS A 82 -12.11 -27.50 12.60
CA LYS A 82 -11.84 -26.73 11.38
C LYS A 82 -10.35 -26.80 10.99
N PRO A 83 -10.02 -26.76 9.68
CA PRO A 83 -8.64 -26.80 9.23
C PRO A 83 -7.91 -25.53 9.67
N PRO A 84 -6.64 -25.62 10.07
CA PRO A 84 -5.88 -24.46 10.51
C PRO A 84 -5.74 -23.40 9.41
N GLU A 85 -5.81 -22.13 9.79
CA GLU A 85 -5.60 -20.98 8.90
C GLU A 85 -4.23 -20.34 9.08
N LEU A 86 -3.66 -20.42 10.28
CA LEU A 86 -2.39 -19.77 10.60
C LEU A 86 -1.21 -20.62 10.09
N ASP A 87 -0.33 -20.00 9.31
CA ASP A 87 0.91 -20.59 8.75
C ASP A 87 0.72 -21.98 8.10
N VAL A 88 -0.40 -22.20 7.39
CA VAL A 88 -0.80 -23.52 6.84
C VAL A 88 0.34 -24.23 6.10
N ALA A 89 1.00 -23.53 5.18
CA ALA A 89 2.09 -24.10 4.38
C ALA A 89 3.31 -24.51 5.20
N LEU A 90 3.63 -23.74 6.26
CA LEU A 90 4.73 -24.05 7.16
C LEU A 90 4.37 -25.23 8.07
N ARG A 91 3.17 -25.23 8.65
CA ARG A 91 2.67 -26.33 9.49
C ARG A 91 2.61 -27.65 8.72
N ALA A 92 2.15 -27.63 7.46
CA ALA A 92 2.16 -28.80 6.60
C ALA A 92 3.58 -29.36 6.37
N LYS A 93 4.57 -28.48 6.14
CA LYS A 93 5.98 -28.88 6.02
C LYS A 93 6.53 -29.46 7.33
N LEU A 94 6.24 -28.83 8.47
CA LEU A 94 6.69 -29.28 9.79
C LEU A 94 6.09 -30.66 10.14
N TRP A 95 4.82 -30.89 9.82
CA TRP A 95 4.18 -32.19 9.92
C TRP A 95 4.87 -33.24 9.04
N LEU A 96 5.10 -32.92 7.76
CA LEU A 96 5.78 -33.81 6.82
C LEU A 96 7.19 -34.16 7.32
N TYR A 97 7.97 -33.18 7.78
CA TYR A 97 9.30 -33.42 8.35
C TYR A 97 9.24 -34.29 9.60
N SER A 98 8.24 -34.08 10.47
CA SER A 98 8.03 -34.93 11.65
C SER A 98 7.72 -36.38 11.26
N GLN A 99 6.90 -36.58 10.21
CA GLN A 99 6.60 -37.90 9.66
C GLN A 99 7.83 -38.57 9.04
N ILE A 100 8.63 -37.82 8.25
CA ILE A 100 9.87 -38.32 7.64
C ILE A 100 10.88 -38.73 8.72
N ILE A 101 11.07 -37.89 9.74
CA ILE A 101 11.98 -38.20 10.86
C ILE A 101 11.50 -39.45 11.61
N THR A 102 10.19 -39.55 11.88
CA THR A 102 9.60 -40.70 12.56
C THR A 102 9.78 -41.98 11.74
N LEU A 103 9.48 -41.92 10.44
CA LEU A 103 9.66 -43.06 9.52
C LEU A 103 11.13 -43.48 9.47
N ALA A 104 12.06 -42.53 9.34
CA ALA A 104 13.49 -42.82 9.35
C ALA A 104 13.94 -43.51 10.63
N VAL A 105 13.49 -43.04 11.80
CA VAL A 105 13.78 -43.69 13.10
C VAL A 105 13.21 -45.10 13.14
N LEU A 106 11.96 -45.31 12.71
CA LEU A 106 11.33 -46.63 12.66
C LEU A 106 12.03 -47.59 11.70
N THR A 107 12.44 -47.11 10.52
CA THR A 107 13.20 -47.90 9.55
C THR A 107 14.57 -48.30 10.08
N LEU A 108 15.28 -47.37 10.73
CA LEU A 108 16.58 -47.67 11.37
C LEU A 108 16.44 -48.67 12.51
N ALA A 109 15.38 -48.55 13.32
CA ALA A 109 15.08 -49.51 14.39
C ALA A 109 14.74 -50.89 13.82
N ALA A 110 13.88 -50.97 12.79
CA ALA A 110 13.52 -52.22 12.14
C ALA A 110 14.73 -52.89 11.46
N GLY A 111 15.53 -52.13 10.68
CA GLY A 111 16.74 -52.63 10.03
C GLY A 111 17.81 -53.11 11.01
N ARG A 112 17.87 -52.51 12.21
CA ARG A 112 18.73 -53.01 13.30
C ARG A 112 18.19 -54.30 13.92
N LEU A 113 16.87 -54.41 14.11
CA LEU A 113 16.22 -55.62 14.66
C LEU A 113 16.30 -56.81 13.71
N THR A 114 16.23 -56.58 12.39
CA THR A 114 16.31 -57.62 11.36
C THR A 114 17.75 -57.98 10.95
N GLY A 115 18.76 -57.27 11.49
CA GLY A 115 20.17 -57.50 11.16
C GLY A 115 20.63 -56.94 9.81
N LEU A 116 19.76 -56.23 9.08
CA LEU A 116 20.07 -55.63 7.78
C LEU A 116 21.03 -54.44 7.88
N VAL A 117 21.10 -53.78 9.04
CA VAL A 117 21.91 -52.57 9.24
C VAL A 117 22.69 -52.61 10.56
N SER A 118 24.01 -52.35 10.50
CA SER A 118 24.90 -52.38 11.67
C SER A 118 25.04 -51.01 12.37
N ILE A 119 23.93 -50.45 12.85
CA ILE A 119 23.92 -49.17 13.59
C ILE A 119 23.78 -49.41 15.11
N ARG A 120 24.46 -48.61 15.94
CA ARG A 120 24.37 -48.71 17.41
C ARG A 120 23.03 -48.16 17.92
N TRP A 121 22.40 -48.83 18.89
CA TRP A 121 21.14 -48.36 19.53
C TRP A 121 21.22 -46.93 20.09
N LYS A 122 22.40 -46.51 20.58
CA LYS A 122 22.62 -45.12 21.04
C LYS A 122 22.36 -44.09 19.95
N ILE A 123 22.73 -44.39 18.70
CA ILE A 123 22.53 -43.48 17.56
C ILE A 123 21.03 -43.35 17.27
N ILE A 124 20.30 -44.47 17.26
CA ILE A 124 18.84 -44.49 17.08
C ILE A 124 18.18 -43.67 18.20
N ALA A 125 18.56 -43.88 19.47
CA ALA A 125 18.05 -43.12 20.59
C ALA A 125 18.32 -41.61 20.49
N CYS A 126 19.51 -41.21 20.01
CA CYS A 126 19.81 -39.79 19.75
C CYS A 126 18.91 -39.21 18.66
N PHE A 127 18.67 -39.92 17.55
CA PHE A 127 17.76 -39.47 16.49
C PHE A 127 16.31 -39.41 16.98
N THR A 128 15.86 -40.37 17.80
CA THR A 128 14.55 -40.33 18.44
C THR A 128 14.42 -39.10 19.32
N LEU A 129 15.40 -38.83 20.19
CA LEU A 129 15.38 -37.65 21.06
C LEU A 129 15.37 -36.35 20.25
N ALA A 130 16.22 -36.23 19.24
CA ALA A 130 16.25 -35.06 18.35
C ALA A 130 14.92 -34.88 17.61
N GLY A 131 14.30 -35.96 17.12
CA GLY A 131 12.98 -35.94 16.50
C GLY A 131 11.86 -35.54 17.46
N CYS A 132 11.88 -36.04 18.69
CA CYS A 132 10.95 -35.64 19.75
C CYS A 132 11.12 -34.16 20.11
N LEU A 133 12.36 -33.69 20.28
CA LEU A 133 12.64 -32.28 20.56
C LEU A 133 12.21 -31.37 19.41
N PHE A 134 12.44 -31.77 18.16
CA PHE A 134 11.96 -31.07 16.99
C PHE A 134 10.43 -30.97 16.99
N PHE A 135 9.73 -32.10 17.17
CA PHE A 135 8.28 -32.14 17.23
C PHE A 135 7.72 -31.27 18.35
N ILE A 136 8.23 -31.44 19.58
CA ILE A 136 7.79 -30.66 20.75
C ILE A 136 8.03 -29.17 20.53
N SER A 137 9.19 -28.79 19.96
CA SER A 137 9.53 -27.40 19.70
C SER A 137 8.50 -26.73 18.80
N TRP A 138 8.26 -27.27 17.60
CA TRP A 138 7.31 -26.62 16.69
C TRP A 138 5.85 -26.82 17.13
N TYR A 139 5.50 -27.97 17.72
CA TYR A 139 4.15 -28.22 18.23
C TYR A 139 3.83 -27.32 19.42
N SER A 140 4.81 -26.98 20.26
CA SER A 140 4.59 -26.02 21.35
C SER A 140 4.20 -24.64 20.84
N SER A 141 4.69 -24.22 19.67
CA SER A 141 4.32 -22.92 19.06
C SER A 141 2.94 -22.92 18.39
N TYR A 142 2.50 -24.05 17.81
CA TYR A 142 1.25 -24.11 17.02
C TYR A 142 0.12 -24.93 17.65
N GLY A 143 0.42 -25.77 18.64
CA GLY A 143 -0.55 -26.66 19.30
C GLY A 143 -1.51 -25.93 20.24
N PHE A 144 -1.19 -24.69 20.63
CA PHE A 144 -1.97 -23.88 21.57
C PHE A 144 -2.61 -22.64 20.92
N VAL A 145 -2.64 -22.55 19.59
CA VAL A 145 -3.15 -21.39 18.83
C VAL A 145 -4.56 -20.98 19.29
N GLN A 146 -5.47 -21.95 19.46
CA GLN A 146 -6.83 -21.69 19.93
C GLN A 146 -6.84 -20.98 21.29
N ARG A 147 -5.96 -21.36 22.22
CA ARG A 147 -5.87 -20.75 23.55
C ARG A 147 -5.21 -19.39 23.50
N TRP A 148 -4.21 -19.20 22.65
CA TRP A 148 -3.39 -17.99 22.64
C TRP A 148 -3.96 -16.86 21.81
N ASN A 149 -4.62 -17.16 20.69
CA ASN A 149 -5.16 -16.15 19.78
C ASN A 149 -6.67 -15.93 19.94
N CYS A 150 -7.43 -16.95 20.38
CA CYS A 150 -8.88 -16.87 20.49
C CYS A 150 -9.26 -16.50 21.93
N ILE A 151 -9.17 -15.21 22.25
CA ILE A 151 -9.46 -14.67 23.60
C ILE A 151 -10.49 -13.56 23.53
N LEU A 152 -11.24 -13.40 24.62
CA LEU A 152 -12.16 -12.29 24.85
C LEU A 152 -11.61 -11.41 25.97
N MET A 153 -11.61 -10.10 25.74
CA MET A 153 -11.12 -9.10 26.68
C MET A 153 -12.20 -8.09 27.03
N ARG A 154 -12.15 -7.61 28.27
CA ARG A 154 -12.86 -6.42 28.73
C ARG A 154 -11.80 -5.45 29.27
N ASN A 155 -11.63 -4.33 28.58
CA ASN A 155 -10.49 -3.44 28.80
C ASN A 155 -9.18 -4.25 28.73
N HIS A 156 -8.28 -4.12 29.71
CA HIS A 156 -7.03 -4.90 29.76
C HIS A 156 -7.20 -6.33 30.29
N ASP A 157 -8.38 -6.69 30.82
CA ASP A 157 -8.59 -7.99 31.43
C ASP A 157 -9.06 -9.03 30.42
N ILE A 158 -8.37 -10.16 30.36
CA ILE A 158 -8.88 -11.36 29.67
C ILE A 158 -10.05 -11.92 30.49
N THR A 159 -11.22 -12.02 29.86
CA THR A 159 -12.45 -12.52 30.48
C THR A 159 -12.77 -13.95 30.07
N GLU A 160 -12.37 -14.38 28.87
CA GLU A 160 -12.58 -15.75 28.39
C GLU A 160 -11.40 -16.22 27.54
N GLN A 161 -10.83 -17.38 27.89
CA GLN A 161 -9.69 -18.00 27.20
C GLN A 161 -9.73 -19.53 27.38
N PRO A 162 -9.81 -20.34 26.31
CA PRO A 162 -10.17 -19.93 24.95
C PRO A 162 -11.61 -19.37 24.91
N MET A 163 -11.86 -18.47 23.97
CA MET A 163 -13.16 -17.86 23.71
C MET A 163 -14.20 -18.91 23.29
N ARG A 164 -15.42 -18.82 23.84
CA ARG A 164 -16.55 -19.71 23.49
C ARG A 164 -17.45 -19.04 22.47
N LEU A 165 -17.22 -19.39 21.19
CA LEU A 165 -17.89 -18.79 20.03
C LEU A 165 -19.42 -18.69 20.18
N GLU A 166 -20.07 -19.74 20.69
CA GLU A 166 -21.54 -19.80 20.84
C GLU A 166 -22.14 -18.69 21.73
N ARG A 167 -21.35 -18.12 22.66
CA ARG A 167 -21.81 -17.08 23.60
C ARG A 167 -21.36 -15.69 23.19
N THR A 168 -20.40 -15.57 22.27
CA THR A 168 -19.77 -14.30 21.93
C THR A 168 -20.76 -13.30 21.33
N ALA A 169 -21.62 -13.73 20.40
CA ALA A 169 -22.57 -12.83 19.74
C ALA A 169 -23.60 -12.22 20.72
N PRO A 170 -24.30 -13.01 21.57
CA PRO A 170 -25.17 -12.46 22.61
C PRO A 170 -24.45 -11.51 23.59
N LEU A 171 -23.21 -11.84 23.98
CA LEU A 171 -22.43 -11.01 24.91
C LEU A 171 -22.05 -9.66 24.28
N MET A 172 -21.58 -9.64 23.03
CA MET A 172 -21.28 -8.41 22.29
C MET A 172 -22.52 -7.52 22.17
N LEU A 173 -23.67 -8.11 21.82
CA LEU A 173 -24.93 -7.36 21.73
C LEU A 173 -25.32 -6.74 23.09
N LYS A 174 -25.22 -7.52 24.17
CA LYS A 174 -25.49 -7.04 25.53
C LYS A 174 -24.60 -5.87 25.91
N GLU A 175 -23.31 -5.94 25.61
CA GLU A 175 -22.34 -4.90 25.93
C GLU A 175 -22.58 -3.62 25.11
N ALA A 176 -22.90 -3.75 23.82
CA ALA A 176 -23.26 -2.61 22.97
C ALA A 176 -24.53 -1.89 23.46
N VAL A 177 -25.61 -2.64 23.75
CA VAL A 177 -26.85 -2.08 24.31
C VAL A 177 -26.63 -1.45 25.68
N SER A 178 -25.81 -2.09 26.54
CA SER A 178 -25.50 -1.56 27.86
C SER A 178 -24.68 -0.28 27.79
N PHE A 179 -23.75 -0.17 26.83
CA PHE A 179 -22.98 1.06 26.59
C PHE A 179 -23.90 2.22 26.21
N ILE A 180 -24.82 2.01 25.26
CA ILE A 180 -25.82 3.04 24.86
C ILE A 180 -26.62 3.51 26.07
N LYS A 181 -27.15 2.57 26.88
CA LYS A 181 -27.95 2.90 28.06
C LYS A 181 -27.20 3.71 29.10
N ARG A 182 -25.94 3.34 29.38
CA ARG A 182 -25.10 4.06 30.36
C ARG A 182 -24.76 5.47 29.90
N ASN A 183 -24.59 5.67 28.59
CA ASN A 183 -24.11 6.93 28.02
C ASN A 183 -25.21 7.78 27.38
N ARG A 184 -26.50 7.43 27.54
CA ARG A 184 -27.64 8.11 26.90
C ARG A 184 -27.78 9.61 27.18
N HIS A 185 -27.17 10.10 28.26
CA HIS A 185 -27.26 11.50 28.67
C HIS A 185 -26.13 12.38 28.12
N GLY A 186 -25.06 11.78 27.58
CA GLY A 186 -23.90 12.49 27.03
C GLY A 186 -23.61 12.13 25.57
N PRO A 187 -22.72 12.87 24.89
CA PRO A 187 -22.24 12.48 23.57
C PRO A 187 -21.36 11.22 23.69
N PHE A 188 -21.57 10.26 22.78
CA PHE A 188 -20.78 9.03 22.76
C PHE A 188 -20.42 8.61 21.34
N LEU A 189 -19.32 7.88 21.23
CA LEU A 189 -18.93 7.11 20.06
C LEU A 189 -19.01 5.64 20.44
N LEU A 190 -19.82 4.87 19.72
CA LEU A 190 -19.86 3.42 19.85
C LEU A 190 -19.45 2.79 18.52
N PHE A 191 -18.26 2.18 18.48
CA PHE A 191 -17.75 1.44 17.35
C PHE A 191 -17.99 -0.05 17.55
N VAL A 192 -18.97 -0.61 16.83
CA VAL A 192 -19.27 -2.05 16.89
C VAL A 192 -18.61 -2.74 15.71
N SER A 193 -17.49 -3.43 15.96
CA SER A 193 -16.77 -4.20 14.96
C SER A 193 -17.15 -5.67 15.08
N PHE A 194 -18.13 -6.11 14.29
CA PHE A 194 -18.63 -7.48 14.37
C PHE A 194 -17.52 -8.51 14.09
N LEU A 195 -17.60 -9.67 14.75
CA LEU A 195 -16.79 -10.83 14.39
C LEU A 195 -17.37 -11.54 13.15
N HIS A 196 -18.68 -11.43 12.96
CA HIS A 196 -19.39 -11.74 11.73
C HIS A 196 -18.89 -10.82 10.60
N VAL A 197 -18.69 -11.26 9.36
CA VAL A 197 -18.91 -12.60 8.80
C VAL A 197 -17.60 -13.31 8.50
N HIS A 198 -16.69 -13.31 9.48
CA HIS A 198 -15.39 -13.95 9.34
C HIS A 198 -15.46 -15.47 9.56
N THR A 199 -14.63 -16.23 8.84
CA THR A 199 -14.42 -17.65 9.13
C THR A 199 -14.00 -17.84 10.59
N PRO A 200 -14.51 -18.87 11.30
CA PRO A 200 -15.20 -20.06 10.79
C PRO A 200 -16.73 -19.95 10.60
N LEU A 201 -17.33 -18.75 10.60
CA LEU A 201 -18.79 -18.52 10.50
C LEU A 201 -19.59 -19.16 11.63
N PHE A 202 -19.12 -18.98 12.87
CA PHE A 202 -19.85 -19.44 14.04
C PHE A 202 -21.21 -18.74 14.12
N THR A 203 -22.30 -19.50 14.25
CA THR A 203 -23.65 -18.95 14.27
C THR A 203 -24.46 -19.63 15.38
N THR A 204 -25.26 -18.86 16.13
CA THR A 204 -26.06 -19.46 17.20
C THR A 204 -27.17 -20.36 16.65
N VAL A 205 -27.63 -21.30 17.49
CA VAL A 205 -28.67 -22.31 17.15
C VAL A 205 -29.95 -21.67 16.59
N LYS A 206 -30.25 -20.43 16.97
CA LYS A 206 -31.42 -19.69 16.49
C LYS A 206 -31.40 -19.45 14.97
N PHE A 207 -30.22 -19.19 14.41
CA PHE A 207 -30.02 -18.82 13.00
C PHE A 207 -29.44 -19.97 12.16
N LEU A 208 -28.87 -20.99 12.80
CA LEU A 208 -28.25 -22.12 12.10
C LEU A 208 -29.24 -22.84 11.17
N GLY A 209 -28.87 -22.94 9.88
CA GLY A 209 -29.63 -23.61 8.83
C GLY A 209 -30.90 -22.88 8.38
N LYS A 210 -31.01 -21.57 8.61
CA LYS A 210 -32.22 -20.79 8.28
C LYS A 210 -32.11 -20.09 6.93
N SER A 211 -30.92 -19.63 6.59
CA SER A 211 -30.66 -18.84 5.39
C SER A 211 -30.58 -19.71 4.15
N ARG A 212 -31.04 -19.14 3.03
CA ARG A 212 -30.90 -19.76 1.70
C ARG A 212 -29.46 -19.73 1.18
N HIS A 213 -28.58 -18.96 1.83
CA HIS A 213 -27.16 -18.83 1.47
C HIS A 213 -26.24 -19.63 2.41
N GLY A 214 -26.77 -20.70 3.00
CA GLY A 214 -26.01 -21.59 3.90
C GLY A 214 -25.50 -20.86 5.14
N LEU A 215 -24.41 -21.38 5.71
CA LEU A 215 -23.88 -20.88 6.98
C LEU A 215 -23.41 -19.41 6.92
N TYR A 216 -22.90 -18.97 5.77
CA TYR A 216 -22.56 -17.57 5.55
C TYR A 216 -23.80 -16.67 5.64
N GLY A 217 -24.91 -17.09 5.02
CA GLY A 217 -26.19 -16.41 5.14
C GLY A 217 -26.74 -16.41 6.56
N ASP A 218 -26.65 -17.52 7.28
CA ASP A 218 -27.07 -17.60 8.69
C ASP A 218 -26.30 -16.59 9.55
N ASN A 219 -25.00 -16.42 9.27
CA ASN A 219 -24.14 -15.49 9.97
C ASN A 219 -24.50 -14.02 9.65
N ILE A 220 -24.85 -13.71 8.40
CA ILE A 220 -25.38 -12.40 8.01
C ILE A 220 -26.71 -12.12 8.72
N GLU A 221 -27.63 -13.07 8.74
CA GLU A 221 -28.95 -12.89 9.37
C GLU A 221 -28.84 -12.66 10.89
N GLU A 222 -27.89 -13.33 11.56
CA GLU A 222 -27.59 -13.06 12.98
C GLU A 222 -27.00 -11.66 13.18
N MET A 223 -26.06 -11.24 12.35
CA MET A 223 -25.47 -9.90 12.40
C MET A 223 -26.52 -8.81 12.16
N ASP A 224 -27.38 -8.97 11.14
CA ASP A 224 -28.47 -8.05 10.85
C ASP A 224 -29.45 -7.94 12.02
N TRP A 225 -29.79 -9.08 12.65
CA TRP A 225 -30.58 -9.08 13.87
C TRP A 225 -29.92 -8.31 15.02
N MET A 226 -28.60 -8.45 15.22
CA MET A 226 -27.86 -7.69 16.22
C MET A 226 -27.86 -6.19 15.91
N VAL A 227 -27.64 -5.80 14.64
CA VAL A 227 -27.73 -4.40 14.19
C VAL A 227 -29.12 -3.84 14.50
N GLY A 228 -30.18 -4.58 14.16
CA GLY A 228 -31.56 -4.22 14.49
C GLY A 228 -31.76 -3.99 15.99
N LYS A 229 -31.20 -4.84 16.86
CA LYS A 229 -31.30 -4.68 18.31
C LYS A 229 -30.54 -3.47 18.86
N ILE A 230 -29.40 -3.12 18.26
CA ILE A 230 -28.64 -1.91 18.60
C ILE A 230 -29.45 -0.66 18.20
N LEU A 231 -30.00 -0.65 16.98
CA LEU A 231 -30.85 0.44 16.49
C LEU A 231 -32.13 0.60 17.32
N ASP A 232 -32.79 -0.52 17.68
CA ASP A 232 -33.93 -0.54 18.60
C ASP A 232 -33.59 0.11 19.95
N SER A 233 -32.37 -0.11 20.46
CA SER A 233 -31.93 0.50 21.72
C SER A 233 -31.77 2.02 21.59
N LEU A 234 -31.26 2.52 20.47
CA LEU A 234 -31.19 3.97 20.20
C LEU A 234 -32.59 4.57 20.13
N ASP A 235 -33.53 3.88 19.50
CA ASP A 235 -34.92 4.34 19.37
C ASP A 235 -35.62 4.36 20.74
N ARG A 236 -35.45 3.32 21.57
CA ARG A 236 -36.02 3.22 22.92
C ARG A 236 -35.49 4.27 23.90
N GLU A 237 -34.19 4.57 23.83
CA GLU A 237 -33.58 5.61 24.67
C GLU A 237 -33.76 7.02 24.08
N SER A 238 -34.61 7.19 23.04
CA SER A 238 -34.90 8.48 22.39
C SER A 238 -33.69 9.17 21.76
N LEU A 239 -32.69 8.39 21.32
CA LEU A 239 -31.43 8.86 20.73
C LEU A 239 -31.44 8.87 19.20
N LYS A 240 -32.44 8.25 18.57
CA LYS A 240 -32.59 8.10 17.11
C LYS A 240 -32.27 9.37 16.31
N ASN A 241 -32.86 10.50 16.70
CA ASN A 241 -32.73 11.77 15.96
C ASN A 241 -31.43 12.52 16.28
N ARG A 242 -30.66 12.09 17.28
CA ARG A 242 -29.42 12.74 17.70
C ARG A 242 -28.19 11.88 17.47
N THR A 243 -28.37 10.71 16.83
CA THR A 243 -27.30 9.74 16.61
C THR A 243 -27.12 9.51 15.11
N PHE A 244 -25.96 9.90 14.60
CA PHE A 244 -25.49 9.46 13.30
C PHE A 244 -25.06 7.99 13.38
N THR A 245 -25.67 7.12 12.57
CA THR A 245 -25.27 5.72 12.46
C THR A 245 -24.73 5.44 11.07
N TYR A 246 -23.60 4.74 11.01
CA TYR A 246 -22.95 4.30 9.79
C TYR A 246 -22.65 2.81 9.89
N PHE A 247 -23.08 2.05 8.87
CA PHE A 247 -22.79 0.63 8.74
C PHE A 247 -22.07 0.38 7.42
N ALA A 248 -20.94 -0.31 7.49
CA ALA A 248 -20.18 -0.72 6.32
C ALA A 248 -19.34 -1.97 6.58
N SER A 249 -18.79 -2.53 5.49
CA SER A 249 -17.76 -3.58 5.54
C SER A 249 -16.38 -2.96 5.27
N ASP A 250 -15.32 -3.55 5.81
CA ASP A 250 -13.93 -3.11 5.59
C ASP A 250 -13.38 -3.54 4.22
N HIS A 251 -13.88 -4.65 3.69
CA HIS A 251 -13.58 -5.17 2.35
C HIS A 251 -14.76 -5.96 1.80
N GLY A 252 -14.74 -6.32 0.52
CA GLY A 252 -15.74 -7.23 -0.04
C GLY A 252 -15.54 -8.70 0.35
N GLY A 253 -16.33 -9.59 -0.23
CA GLY A 253 -16.40 -11.02 0.12
C GLY A 253 -15.09 -11.78 -0.08
N HIS A 254 -14.82 -12.74 0.80
CA HIS A 254 -13.65 -13.64 0.73
C HIS A 254 -13.92 -14.81 -0.20
N LEU A 255 -13.81 -14.61 -1.51
CA LEU A 255 -14.23 -15.58 -2.54
C LEU A 255 -13.58 -16.97 -2.38
N GLU A 256 -12.32 -17.01 -1.94
CA GLU A 256 -11.49 -18.21 -1.81
C GLU A 256 -11.82 -19.07 -0.58
N ALA A 257 -12.65 -18.58 0.34
CA ALA A 257 -13.05 -19.35 1.51
C ALA A 257 -14.07 -20.44 1.11
N GLN A 258 -13.59 -21.68 1.00
CA GLN A 258 -14.38 -22.86 0.68
C GLN A 258 -14.06 -24.01 1.64
N ASP A 259 -15.08 -24.82 1.95
CA ASP A 259 -14.96 -26.05 2.73
C ASP A 259 -15.57 -27.20 1.93
N GLY A 260 -14.73 -27.91 1.17
CA GLY A 260 -15.18 -28.87 0.16
C GLY A 260 -16.07 -28.19 -0.89
N PRO A 261 -17.30 -28.69 -1.16
CA PRO A 261 -18.23 -28.04 -2.09
C PRO A 261 -18.97 -26.84 -1.50
N ALA A 262 -18.82 -26.55 -0.20
CA ALA A 262 -19.53 -25.46 0.46
C ALA A 262 -18.77 -24.13 0.34
N GLN A 263 -19.45 -23.10 -0.17
CA GLN A 263 -18.94 -21.73 -0.19
C GLN A 263 -19.07 -21.12 1.21
N MET A 264 -17.93 -20.74 1.80
CA MET A 264 -17.85 -20.16 3.16
C MET A 264 -17.65 -18.63 3.11
N GLY A 265 -17.17 -18.10 1.99
CA GLY A 265 -17.00 -16.67 1.81
C GLY A 265 -18.18 -15.97 1.15
N GLY A 266 -18.25 -14.65 1.32
CA GLY A 266 -19.25 -13.81 0.67
C GLY A 266 -19.15 -13.76 -0.84
N TRP A 267 -20.23 -13.33 -1.48
CA TRP A 267 -20.33 -13.13 -2.93
C TRP A 267 -20.40 -11.64 -3.27
N ASN A 268 -19.64 -11.22 -4.29
CA ASN A 268 -19.52 -9.82 -4.69
C ASN A 268 -20.43 -9.43 -5.86
N GLY A 269 -21.43 -10.25 -6.16
CA GLY A 269 -22.40 -9.95 -7.21
C GLY A 269 -21.75 -9.95 -8.59
N ILE A 270 -21.96 -8.86 -9.32
CA ILE A 270 -21.37 -8.60 -10.65
C ILE A 270 -19.90 -8.13 -10.56
N TYR A 271 -19.43 -7.79 -9.36
CA TYR A 271 -18.10 -7.20 -9.18
C TYR A 271 -17.03 -8.29 -9.06
N LYS A 272 -15.95 -8.15 -9.84
CA LYS A 272 -14.82 -9.10 -9.86
C LYS A 272 -13.92 -8.90 -8.64
N GLY A 273 -13.24 -9.97 -8.22
CA GLY A 273 -12.28 -9.97 -7.11
C GLY A 273 -12.91 -9.97 -5.72
N GLY A 274 -12.11 -10.18 -4.68
CA GLY A 274 -12.56 -10.33 -3.30
C GLY A 274 -11.58 -9.78 -2.26
N LYS A 275 -11.78 -10.14 -0.99
CA LYS A 275 -10.93 -9.74 0.14
C LYS A 275 -9.44 -9.87 -0.19
N GLY A 276 -8.67 -8.81 0.08
CA GLY A 276 -7.22 -8.80 -0.16
C GLY A 276 -6.79 -8.61 -1.62
N MET A 277 -7.75 -8.44 -2.54
CA MET A 277 -7.53 -8.15 -3.95
C MET A 277 -7.84 -6.67 -4.26
N GLY A 278 -7.16 -5.73 -3.58
CA GLY A 278 -7.50 -4.29 -3.60
C GLY A 278 -7.50 -3.58 -4.97
N GLY A 279 -7.04 -4.23 -6.03
CA GLY A 279 -7.18 -3.73 -7.42
C GLY A 279 -8.52 -4.07 -8.08
N TRP A 280 -9.41 -4.79 -7.40
CA TRP A 280 -10.67 -5.28 -7.95
C TRP A 280 -11.88 -4.78 -7.16
N GLU A 281 -12.97 -4.50 -7.87
CA GLU A 281 -14.19 -3.90 -7.28
C GLU A 281 -14.81 -4.73 -6.20
N GLY A 282 -14.94 -6.03 -6.40
CA GLY A 282 -15.46 -6.93 -5.40
C GLY A 282 -14.55 -7.04 -4.17
N GLY A 283 -13.31 -6.53 -4.23
CA GLY A 283 -12.45 -6.38 -3.06
C GLY A 283 -12.67 -5.07 -2.29
N ILE A 284 -13.07 -3.98 -2.95
CA ILE A 284 -13.11 -2.62 -2.38
C ILE A 284 -14.51 -2.00 -2.28
N ARG A 285 -15.47 -2.40 -3.12
CA ARG A 285 -16.86 -1.95 -3.06
C ARG A 285 -17.60 -2.72 -1.98
N VAL A 286 -18.07 -1.96 -1.01
CA VAL A 286 -18.71 -2.45 0.21
C VAL A 286 -20.03 -1.71 0.42
N PRO A 287 -21.00 -2.31 1.13
CA PRO A 287 -22.19 -1.58 1.52
C PRO A 287 -21.81 -0.38 2.39
N GLY A 288 -22.45 0.77 2.15
CA GLY A 288 -22.36 1.96 3.00
C GLY A 288 -23.76 2.45 3.33
N VAL A 289 -24.24 2.17 4.53
CA VAL A 289 -25.60 2.51 4.98
C VAL A 289 -25.52 3.58 6.05
N PHE A 290 -26.15 4.72 5.79
CA PHE A 290 -26.18 5.88 6.68
C PHE A 290 -27.59 6.07 7.25
N ARG A 291 -27.69 6.37 8.55
CA ARG A 291 -28.96 6.63 9.22
C ARG A 291 -28.81 7.81 10.17
N TRP A 292 -29.56 8.89 9.89
CA TRP A 292 -29.77 10.01 10.80
C TRP A 292 -31.10 10.70 10.48
N PRO A 293 -32.22 10.22 11.01
CA PRO A 293 -33.55 10.58 10.49
C PRO A 293 -33.93 12.07 10.52
N SER A 294 -33.33 12.87 11.40
CA SER A 294 -33.59 14.32 11.46
C SER A 294 -32.73 15.15 10.51
N VAL A 295 -31.70 14.56 9.90
CA VAL A 295 -30.72 15.26 9.05
C VAL A 295 -30.69 14.68 7.64
N LEU A 296 -30.70 13.35 7.52
CA LEU A 296 -30.59 12.65 6.25
C LEU A 296 -31.97 12.22 5.72
N PRO A 297 -32.32 12.55 4.46
CA PRO A 297 -33.54 12.07 3.84
C PRO A 297 -33.48 10.55 3.63
N GLY A 298 -34.50 9.84 4.14
CA GLY A 298 -34.62 8.39 3.98
C GLY A 298 -34.78 7.97 2.51
N GLY A 299 -34.30 6.77 2.16
CA GLY A 299 -34.41 6.23 0.80
C GLY A 299 -33.50 6.88 -0.25
N THR A 300 -32.59 7.76 0.17
CA THR A 300 -31.63 8.41 -0.74
C THR A 300 -30.45 7.48 -1.05
N VAL A 301 -30.08 7.39 -2.33
CA VAL A 301 -28.91 6.64 -2.80
C VAL A 301 -27.88 7.62 -3.34
N ILE A 302 -26.64 7.53 -2.84
CA ILE A 302 -25.51 8.32 -3.31
C ILE A 302 -24.70 7.44 -4.27
N ASN A 303 -24.66 7.84 -5.54
CA ASN A 303 -23.93 7.12 -6.60
C ASN A 303 -22.50 7.66 -6.82
N GLU A 304 -22.10 8.64 -6.01
CA GLU A 304 -20.75 9.22 -6.08
C GLU A 304 -19.74 8.31 -5.36
N PRO A 305 -18.49 8.21 -5.87
CA PRO A 305 -17.43 7.48 -5.20
C PRO A 305 -17.24 7.97 -3.76
N THR A 306 -17.47 7.09 -2.80
CA THR A 306 -17.30 7.36 -1.37
C THR A 306 -16.35 6.31 -0.81
N SER A 307 -15.35 6.74 -0.07
CA SER A 307 -14.36 5.90 0.58
C SER A 307 -14.71 5.70 2.06
N LEU A 308 -14.36 4.54 2.63
CA LEU A 308 -14.34 4.35 4.08
C LEU A 308 -13.50 5.41 4.80
N MET A 309 -12.48 5.94 4.10
CA MET A 309 -11.62 7.00 4.62
C MET A 309 -12.35 8.34 4.79
N ASP A 310 -13.46 8.59 4.08
CA ASP A 310 -14.23 9.83 4.17
C ASP A 310 -15.03 9.93 5.48
N ILE A 311 -15.21 8.80 6.18
CA ILE A 311 -15.87 8.75 7.49
C ILE A 311 -15.03 9.42 8.56
N PHE A 312 -13.70 9.33 8.48
CA PHE A 312 -12.80 9.96 9.44
C PHE A 312 -13.02 11.48 9.52
N PRO A 313 -12.88 12.27 8.44
CA PRO A 313 -13.13 13.71 8.50
C PRO A 313 -14.59 14.04 8.80
N THR A 314 -15.55 13.22 8.35
CA THR A 314 -16.98 13.43 8.62
C THR A 314 -17.29 13.34 10.12
N VAL A 315 -16.86 12.28 10.80
CA VAL A 315 -17.14 12.06 12.22
C VAL A 315 -16.43 13.11 13.08
N VAL A 316 -15.19 13.48 12.74
CA VAL A 316 -14.45 14.54 13.45
C VAL A 316 -15.18 15.88 13.32
N HIS A 317 -15.62 16.24 12.10
CA HIS A 317 -16.37 17.48 11.86
C HIS A 317 -17.69 17.52 12.65
N LEU A 318 -18.45 16.42 12.63
CA LEU A 318 -19.72 16.32 13.36
C LEU A 318 -19.55 16.42 14.88
N ALA A 319 -18.39 15.99 15.40
CA ALA A 319 -18.06 16.08 16.82
C ALA A 319 -17.55 17.46 17.26
N GLY A 320 -17.52 18.45 16.36
CA GLY A 320 -16.89 19.75 16.63
C GLY A 320 -15.36 19.66 16.78
N GLY A 321 -14.78 18.53 16.37
CA GLY A 321 -13.34 18.32 16.38
C GLY A 321 -12.68 19.17 15.30
N ILE A 322 -11.55 19.75 15.67
CA ILE A 322 -10.66 20.39 14.70
C ILE A 322 -9.80 19.27 14.13
N LEU A 323 -10.05 18.93 12.86
CA LEU A 323 -9.05 18.19 12.09
C LEU A 323 -7.74 18.99 12.16
N PRO A 324 -6.56 18.35 12.26
CA PRO A 324 -5.28 19.06 12.20
C PRO A 324 -5.34 20.16 11.14
N GLN A 325 -5.09 21.41 11.56
CA GLN A 325 -5.49 22.60 10.79
C GLN A 325 -4.71 22.74 9.49
N ASP A 326 -5.22 22.12 8.43
CA ASP A 326 -5.02 22.56 7.06
C ASP A 326 -6.32 23.26 6.64
N ARG A 327 -6.33 24.62 6.54
CA ARG A 327 -7.19 25.46 5.66
C ARG A 327 -7.50 26.85 6.23
N THR A 328 -7.18 27.87 5.43
CA THR A 328 -8.08 29.00 5.17
C THR A 328 -8.22 29.15 3.65
N CYS A 329 -9.45 29.15 3.15
CA CYS A 329 -9.75 29.41 1.74
C CYS A 329 -9.71 30.92 1.47
N VAL A 330 -8.79 31.35 0.60
CA VAL A 330 -8.88 32.66 -0.08
C VAL A 330 -9.54 32.41 -1.44
N SER A 331 -10.46 33.28 -1.83
CA SER A 331 -11.14 33.25 -3.13
C SER A 331 -10.14 33.32 -4.28
N SER A 332 -9.99 32.21 -5.02
CA SER A 332 -9.04 32.07 -6.13
C SER A 332 -9.71 32.26 -7.51
N PRO A 333 -8.94 32.69 -8.53
CA PRO A 333 -9.38 32.81 -9.93
C PRO A 333 -9.95 31.50 -10.52
N PRO A 334 -10.60 31.54 -11.70
CA PRO A 334 -11.18 30.35 -12.33
C PRO A 334 -10.15 29.23 -12.49
N LYS A 335 -10.52 28.03 -12.03
CA LYS A 335 -9.63 26.86 -11.98
C LYS A 335 -9.36 26.33 -13.40
N PRO A 336 -8.09 26.05 -13.77
CA PRO A 336 -7.77 25.48 -15.07
C PRO A 336 -8.10 23.98 -15.14
N ASN A 337 -8.09 23.46 -16.36
CA ASN A 337 -7.96 22.04 -16.64
C ASN A 337 -6.47 21.64 -16.58
N PHE A 338 -6.19 20.38 -16.29
CA PHE A 338 -4.85 19.81 -16.28
C PHE A 338 -4.77 18.64 -17.26
N LEU A 339 -3.80 18.68 -18.17
CA LEU A 339 -3.41 17.55 -19.01
C LEU A 339 -1.95 17.22 -18.69
N LEU A 340 -1.75 16.18 -17.90
CA LEU A 340 -0.43 15.70 -17.49
C LEU A 340 -0.09 14.49 -18.35
N ILE A 341 0.93 14.60 -19.19
CA ILE A 341 1.36 13.55 -20.10
C ILE A 341 2.70 13.02 -19.60
N LEU A 342 2.77 11.72 -19.37
CA LEU A 342 4.01 11.06 -18.98
C LEU A 342 4.34 9.99 -20.02
N ALA A 343 5.54 10.05 -20.58
CA ALA A 343 6.11 9.01 -21.42
C ALA A 343 6.67 7.89 -20.53
N ASP A 344 6.54 6.65 -21.01
CA ASP A 344 6.84 5.42 -20.26
C ASP A 344 5.83 5.09 -19.13
N ASP A 345 5.79 3.83 -18.70
CA ASP A 345 4.82 3.32 -17.73
C ASP A 345 5.22 3.54 -16.25
N LEU A 346 4.24 3.84 -15.39
CA LEU A 346 4.44 3.94 -13.95
C LEU A 346 4.45 2.53 -13.32
N GLY A 347 5.58 1.82 -13.41
CA GLY A 347 5.71 0.43 -12.96
C GLY A 347 6.81 0.18 -11.91
N ILE A 348 6.53 -0.64 -10.89
CA ILE A 348 7.55 -1.24 -10.01
C ILE A 348 7.79 -2.70 -10.45
N GLY A 349 8.79 -2.90 -11.31
CA GLY A 349 9.22 -4.22 -11.77
C GLY A 349 8.47 -4.75 -13.00
N ASP A 350 9.21 -4.94 -14.10
CA ASP A 350 8.71 -5.44 -15.37
C ASP A 350 8.49 -6.95 -15.34
N VAL A 351 7.24 -7.40 -15.23
CA VAL A 351 6.85 -8.80 -15.45
C VAL A 351 5.82 -8.90 -16.57
N GLY A 352 6.32 -8.89 -17.81
CA GLY A 352 5.87 -9.75 -18.89
C GLY A 352 4.43 -9.55 -19.41
N CYS A 353 4.08 -8.34 -19.84
CA CYS A 353 2.80 -8.09 -20.53
C CYS A 353 2.86 -8.17 -22.07
N TYR A 354 4.05 -8.28 -22.64
CA TYR A 354 4.22 -7.82 -24.01
C TYR A 354 4.89 -8.82 -24.96
N GLY A 355 4.93 -10.10 -24.59
CA GLY A 355 5.27 -11.18 -25.54
C GLY A 355 6.72 -11.18 -26.02
N ASN A 356 7.67 -10.71 -25.21
CA ASN A 356 9.09 -10.90 -25.49
C ASN A 356 9.52 -12.34 -25.21
N ASP A 357 9.97 -13.06 -26.25
CA ASP A 357 10.40 -14.47 -26.22
C ASP A 357 11.59 -14.72 -25.28
N THR A 358 12.33 -13.67 -24.92
CA THR A 358 13.51 -13.73 -24.03
C THR A 358 13.13 -13.93 -22.56
N ILE A 359 11.89 -13.59 -22.17
CA ILE A 359 11.32 -13.82 -20.84
C ILE A 359 9.97 -14.56 -21.03
N SER A 360 10.03 -15.77 -21.59
CA SER A 360 8.86 -16.60 -21.82
C SER A 360 8.45 -17.35 -20.56
N TYR A 361 7.40 -16.87 -19.89
CA TYR A 361 6.47 -17.75 -19.18
C TYR A 361 5.17 -17.73 -19.99
N GLY A 362 4.98 -18.67 -20.92
CA GLY A 362 3.88 -18.65 -21.91
C GLY A 362 2.46 -18.50 -21.35
N PHE A 363 2.25 -18.73 -20.04
CA PHE A 363 0.97 -18.51 -19.37
C PHE A 363 0.78 -17.09 -18.80
N THR A 364 1.83 -16.35 -18.42
CA THR A 364 1.71 -15.07 -17.68
C THR A 364 1.03 -13.96 -18.49
N LYS A 365 1.18 -13.97 -19.83
CA LYS A 365 0.50 -13.03 -20.75
C LYS A 365 -1.02 -13.02 -20.56
N TYR A 366 -1.63 -14.17 -20.30
CA TYR A 366 -3.09 -14.25 -20.14
C TYR A 366 -3.58 -13.73 -18.79
N TRP A 367 -2.71 -13.66 -17.78
CA TRP A 367 -3.08 -13.25 -16.42
C TRP A 367 -2.76 -11.77 -16.15
N ASN A 368 -1.66 -11.24 -16.69
CA ASN A 368 -1.14 -9.92 -16.29
C ASN A 368 -1.41 -8.79 -17.30
N CYS A 369 -1.68 -9.10 -18.58
CA CYS A 369 -1.91 -8.09 -19.62
C CYS A 369 -3.35 -7.58 -19.61
N ILE A 370 -3.69 -6.72 -18.67
CA ILE A 370 -5.07 -6.25 -18.48
C ILE A 370 -5.17 -4.80 -18.94
N LEU A 371 -6.05 -4.53 -19.90
CA LEU A 371 -6.53 -3.17 -20.15
C LEU A 371 -7.85 -2.99 -19.40
N MET A 372 -7.93 -1.95 -18.57
CA MET A 372 -9.11 -1.66 -17.75
C MET A 372 -9.72 -0.32 -18.12
N ARG A 373 -11.05 -0.25 -18.08
CA ARG A 373 -11.79 1.02 -18.00
C ARG A 373 -12.41 1.11 -16.61
N ASN A 374 -11.94 2.06 -15.81
CA ASN A 374 -12.23 2.18 -14.39
C ASN A 374 -11.90 0.86 -13.67
N HIS A 375 -12.88 -0.01 -13.59
CA HIS A 375 -12.78 -1.24 -12.86
C HIS A 375 -13.14 -2.50 -13.66
N ASP A 376 -13.58 -2.30 -14.90
CA ASP A 376 -13.89 -3.38 -15.81
C ASP A 376 -12.67 -3.70 -16.66
N ILE A 377 -12.30 -4.98 -16.71
CA ILE A 377 -11.36 -5.48 -17.71
C ILE A 377 -12.03 -5.34 -19.08
N THR A 378 -11.51 -4.45 -19.92
CA THR A 378 -11.99 -4.30 -21.30
C THR A 378 -11.27 -5.25 -22.24
N GLU A 379 -10.01 -5.57 -21.99
CA GLU A 379 -9.23 -6.53 -22.80
C GLU A 379 -8.25 -7.34 -21.93
N GLN A 380 -8.21 -8.67 -22.12
CA GLN A 380 -7.25 -9.58 -21.50
C GLN A 380 -7.09 -10.86 -22.37
N PRO A 381 -5.87 -11.15 -22.88
CA PRO A 381 -4.71 -10.28 -22.86
C PRO A 381 -4.98 -9.01 -23.69
N MET A 382 -4.43 -7.88 -23.27
CA MET A 382 -4.49 -6.62 -24.01
C MET A 382 -4.07 -6.79 -25.47
N ASN A 383 -4.84 -6.24 -26.41
CA ASN A 383 -4.46 -6.21 -27.82
C ASN A 383 -3.54 -5.01 -28.09
N LEU A 384 -2.26 -5.31 -28.20
CA LEU A 384 -1.22 -4.31 -28.30
C LEU A 384 -1.27 -3.52 -29.62
N GLU A 385 -1.78 -4.11 -30.70
CA GLU A 385 -1.96 -3.41 -31.99
C GLU A 385 -3.07 -2.34 -31.93
N LYS A 386 -4.05 -2.51 -31.03
CA LYS A 386 -5.15 -1.56 -30.86
C LYS A 386 -4.89 -0.54 -29.76
N MET A 387 -3.81 -0.70 -28.99
CA MET A 387 -3.59 0.04 -27.76
C MET A 387 -3.53 1.55 -27.97
N THR A 388 -2.72 2.01 -28.94
CA THR A 388 -2.64 3.42 -29.36
C THR A 388 -4.04 4.00 -29.61
N SER A 389 -4.84 3.32 -30.43
CA SER A 389 -6.17 3.80 -30.81
C SER A 389 -7.16 3.82 -29.63
N ASN A 390 -7.07 2.82 -28.75
CA ASN A 390 -7.95 2.69 -27.58
C ASN A 390 -7.65 3.78 -26.54
N MET A 391 -6.37 3.98 -26.20
CA MET A 391 -5.93 5.02 -25.26
C MET A 391 -6.30 6.41 -25.76
N LEU A 392 -5.99 6.71 -27.03
CA LEU A 392 -6.31 8.01 -27.61
C LEU A 392 -7.81 8.26 -27.62
N LYS A 393 -8.61 7.26 -28.03
CA LYS A 393 -10.08 7.37 -28.05
C LYS A 393 -10.65 7.65 -26.66
N GLU A 394 -10.14 6.99 -25.62
CA GLU A 394 -10.61 7.21 -24.25
C GLU A 394 -10.23 8.60 -23.74
N ALA A 395 -8.99 9.05 -23.99
CA ALA A 395 -8.53 10.38 -23.62
C ALA A 395 -9.33 11.49 -24.30
N VAL A 396 -9.59 11.37 -25.60
CA VAL A 396 -10.45 12.30 -26.35
C VAL A 396 -11.88 12.30 -25.79
N SER A 397 -12.47 11.13 -25.59
CA SER A 397 -13.83 11.02 -25.03
C SER A 397 -13.91 11.61 -23.61
N PHE A 398 -12.87 11.46 -22.80
CA PHE A 398 -12.79 12.08 -21.48
C PHE A 398 -12.82 13.62 -21.58
N ILE A 399 -12.01 14.22 -22.45
CA ILE A 399 -11.97 15.68 -22.65
C ILE A 399 -13.35 16.18 -23.12
N GLU A 400 -13.93 15.56 -24.15
CA GLU A 400 -15.22 15.95 -24.72
C GLU A 400 -16.36 15.89 -23.69
N ARG A 401 -16.39 14.86 -22.84
CA ARG A 401 -17.40 14.70 -21.78
C ARG A 401 -17.24 15.69 -20.62
N ASN A 402 -16.02 16.17 -20.37
CA ASN A 402 -15.71 17.01 -19.22
C ASN A 402 -15.49 18.49 -19.56
N LYS A 403 -15.50 18.90 -20.83
CA LYS A 403 -15.19 20.27 -21.29
C LYS A 403 -15.92 21.43 -20.59
N HIS A 404 -17.06 21.17 -19.94
CA HIS A 404 -17.84 22.18 -19.21
C HIS A 404 -17.49 22.29 -17.72
N ARG A 405 -16.52 21.54 -17.22
CA ARG A 405 -16.01 21.61 -15.84
C ARG A 405 -14.49 21.44 -15.80
N PRO A 406 -13.79 21.97 -14.79
CA PRO A 406 -12.38 21.69 -14.59
C PRO A 406 -12.13 20.18 -14.49
N PHE A 407 -11.12 19.68 -15.21
CA PHE A 407 -10.70 18.28 -15.14
C PHE A 407 -9.19 18.15 -14.95
N LEU A 408 -8.76 16.97 -14.49
CA LEU A 408 -7.38 16.51 -14.56
C LEU A 408 -7.37 15.21 -15.34
N LEU A 409 -6.65 15.19 -16.46
CA LEU A 409 -6.35 13.99 -17.23
C LEU A 409 -4.87 13.67 -17.08
N PHE A 410 -4.57 12.56 -16.42
CA PHE A 410 -3.23 11.99 -16.36
C PHE A 410 -3.11 10.93 -17.45
N PHE A 411 -2.34 11.21 -18.49
CA PHE A 411 -2.16 10.37 -19.66
C PHE A 411 -0.76 9.74 -19.64
N SER A 412 -0.67 8.59 -18.98
CA SER A 412 0.55 7.76 -18.96
C SER A 412 0.59 6.93 -20.24
N LEU A 413 1.54 7.23 -21.11
CA LEU A 413 1.72 6.52 -22.38
C LEU A 413 2.52 5.24 -22.14
N LEU A 414 2.10 4.13 -22.76
CA LEU A 414 2.89 2.89 -22.77
C LEU A 414 4.01 2.93 -23.81
N HIS A 415 4.00 3.95 -24.67
CA HIS A 415 5.05 4.19 -25.64
C HIS A 415 6.38 4.41 -24.94
N VAL A 416 7.46 4.09 -25.65
CA VAL A 416 8.87 4.10 -25.25
C VAL A 416 9.29 3.05 -24.21
N HIS A 417 8.36 2.27 -23.66
CA HIS A 417 8.65 1.05 -22.90
C HIS A 417 8.88 -0.15 -23.82
N THR A 418 9.78 -1.06 -23.43
CA THR A 418 9.97 -2.31 -24.18
C THR A 418 8.96 -3.38 -23.82
N PRO A 419 8.42 -4.08 -24.83
CA PRO A 419 8.70 -4.02 -26.25
C PRO A 419 7.91 -2.92 -26.94
N LEU A 420 8.57 -2.38 -27.95
CA LEU A 420 8.14 -1.20 -28.69
C LEU A 420 7.10 -1.58 -29.73
N ILE A 421 5.84 -1.57 -29.32
CA ILE A 421 4.73 -1.98 -30.19
C ILE A 421 4.20 -0.74 -30.89
N THR A 422 4.34 -0.75 -32.21
CA THR A 422 4.03 0.40 -33.06
C THR A 422 3.08 -0.03 -34.17
N THR A 423 2.10 0.82 -34.49
CA THR A 423 1.16 0.57 -35.60
C THR A 423 1.86 0.58 -36.96
N LYS A 424 1.23 -0.06 -37.96
CA LYS A 424 1.81 -0.25 -39.30
C LYS A 424 2.14 1.06 -40.00
N GLU A 425 1.42 2.12 -39.66
CA GLU A 425 1.59 3.45 -40.21
C GLU A 425 2.94 4.07 -39.86
N PHE A 426 3.49 3.76 -38.69
CA PHE A 426 4.75 4.32 -38.18
C PHE A 426 5.93 3.36 -38.30
N LEU A 427 5.68 2.06 -38.50
CA LEU A 427 6.72 1.04 -38.59
C LEU A 427 7.72 1.31 -39.72
N GLY A 428 9.01 1.36 -39.38
CA GLY A 428 10.13 1.54 -40.29
C GLY A 428 10.33 2.96 -40.82
N ARG A 429 9.72 3.98 -40.18
CA ARG A 429 9.84 5.38 -40.61
C ARG A 429 11.02 6.10 -39.97
N SER A 430 11.30 5.77 -38.72
CA SER A 430 12.23 6.53 -37.92
C SER A 430 13.68 6.11 -38.14
N ARG A 431 14.58 7.08 -38.04
CA ARG A 431 16.03 6.83 -38.07
C ARG A 431 16.50 5.99 -36.87
N HIS A 432 15.81 6.06 -35.74
CA HIS A 432 16.14 5.30 -34.53
C HIS A 432 15.44 3.93 -34.49
N GLY A 433 15.14 3.37 -35.67
CA GLY A 433 14.45 2.09 -35.82
C GLY A 433 13.15 2.05 -35.04
N LEU A 434 12.84 0.86 -34.49
CA LEU A 434 11.56 0.61 -33.83
C LEU A 434 11.30 1.52 -32.60
N TYR A 435 12.36 1.93 -31.88
CA TYR A 435 12.21 2.87 -30.76
C TYR A 435 11.73 4.22 -31.28
N GLY A 436 12.38 4.70 -32.35
CA GLY A 436 12.01 5.95 -32.99
C GLY A 436 10.60 5.91 -33.60
N ASP A 437 10.22 4.79 -34.22
CA ASP A 437 8.86 4.62 -34.75
C ASP A 437 7.81 4.79 -33.63
N ASN A 438 8.12 4.25 -32.45
CA ASN A 438 7.26 4.34 -31.28
C ASN A 438 7.22 5.77 -30.69
N VAL A 439 8.35 6.49 -30.71
CA VAL A 439 8.42 7.92 -30.35
C VAL A 439 7.59 8.77 -31.33
N GLU A 440 7.67 8.51 -32.63
CA GLU A 440 6.89 9.26 -33.64
C GLU A 440 5.39 9.01 -33.50
N GLU A 441 4.97 7.78 -33.18
CA GLU A 441 3.57 7.47 -32.88
C GLU A 441 3.10 8.18 -31.59
N MET A 442 3.94 8.19 -30.55
CA MET A 442 3.68 8.90 -29.30
C MET A 442 3.50 10.41 -29.53
N ASP A 443 4.41 11.03 -30.29
CA ASP A 443 4.35 12.46 -30.65
C ASP A 443 3.06 12.78 -31.41
N TRP A 444 2.68 11.91 -32.36
CA TRP A 444 1.41 12.02 -33.06
C TRP A 444 0.21 11.96 -32.10
N MET A 445 0.20 11.04 -31.13
CA MET A 445 -0.87 10.95 -30.13
C MET A 445 -0.99 12.23 -29.31
N VAL A 446 0.14 12.79 -28.88
CA VAL A 446 0.17 14.08 -28.17
C VAL A 446 -0.41 15.18 -29.05
N GLY A 447 0.01 15.28 -30.31
CA GLY A 447 -0.56 16.22 -31.27
C GLY A 447 -2.07 16.12 -31.41
N ARG A 448 -2.61 14.90 -31.49
CA ARG A 448 -4.07 14.66 -31.55
C ARG A 448 -4.82 15.12 -30.31
N LEU A 449 -4.23 14.99 -29.11
CA LEU A 449 -4.82 15.53 -27.89
C LEU A 449 -4.82 17.05 -27.89
N LEU A 450 -3.73 17.68 -28.34
CA LEU A 450 -3.64 19.14 -28.45
C LEU A 450 -4.68 19.68 -29.45
N ASP A 451 -4.88 19.01 -30.59
CA ASP A 451 -5.91 19.38 -31.56
C ASP A 451 -7.32 19.37 -30.94
N VAL A 452 -7.62 18.37 -30.09
CA VAL A 452 -8.91 18.25 -29.41
C VAL A 452 -9.08 19.34 -28.36
N ILE A 453 -8.05 19.65 -27.58
CA ILE A 453 -8.06 20.77 -26.64
C ILE A 453 -8.33 22.10 -27.36
N ASP A 454 -7.67 22.33 -28.50
CA ASP A 454 -7.86 23.54 -29.30
C ASP A 454 -9.28 23.57 -29.93
N LYS A 455 -9.76 22.45 -30.48
CA LYS A 455 -11.10 22.31 -31.09
C LYS A 455 -12.23 22.55 -30.10
N GLU A 456 -12.12 22.04 -28.88
CA GLU A 456 -13.14 22.19 -27.84
C GLU A 456 -13.05 23.55 -27.10
N GLY A 457 -12.16 24.45 -27.55
CA GLY A 457 -12.03 25.80 -26.99
C GLY A 457 -11.32 25.87 -25.63
N LEU A 458 -10.58 24.82 -25.26
CA LEU A 458 -9.95 24.66 -23.94
C LEU A 458 -8.48 25.14 -23.92
N LYS A 459 -7.98 25.67 -25.04
CA LYS A 459 -6.58 26.07 -25.25
C LYS A 459 -6.01 26.97 -24.16
N ASN A 460 -6.72 28.04 -23.80
CA ASN A 460 -6.23 29.04 -22.85
C ASN A 460 -6.54 28.67 -21.38
N THR A 461 -7.34 27.63 -21.17
CA THR A 461 -7.81 27.20 -19.84
C THR A 461 -7.22 25.87 -19.41
N THR A 462 -6.28 25.30 -20.17
CA THR A 462 -5.65 24.01 -19.88
C THR A 462 -4.16 24.18 -19.66
N PHE A 463 -3.70 23.83 -18.46
CA PHE A 463 -2.30 23.62 -18.14
C PHE A 463 -1.87 22.24 -18.65
N ILE A 464 -0.85 22.20 -19.50
CA ILE A 464 -0.34 20.98 -20.11
C ILE A 464 1.12 20.77 -19.66
N TYR A 465 1.43 19.58 -19.17
CA TYR A 465 2.78 19.17 -18.80
C TYR A 465 3.13 17.88 -19.53
N PHE A 466 4.34 17.79 -20.08
CA PHE A 466 4.91 16.59 -20.66
C PHE A 466 6.25 16.28 -20.02
N ALA A 467 6.46 15.03 -19.59
CA ALA A 467 7.75 14.52 -19.16
C ALA A 467 7.91 13.03 -19.40
N SER A 468 9.09 12.48 -19.12
CA SER A 468 9.34 11.04 -18.94
C SER A 468 9.50 10.75 -17.46
N ASP A 469 9.14 9.55 -17.00
CA ASP A 469 9.32 9.13 -15.59
C ASP A 469 10.80 8.96 -15.19
N HIS A 470 11.64 8.50 -16.11
CA HIS A 470 13.08 8.35 -15.99
C HIS A 470 13.78 8.47 -17.35
N GLY A 471 15.12 8.41 -17.37
CA GLY A 471 15.90 8.43 -18.61
C GLY A 471 15.79 7.15 -19.44
N GLY A 472 16.28 7.18 -20.68
CA GLY A 472 16.16 6.06 -21.62
C GLY A 472 16.89 4.79 -21.16
N SER A 473 16.30 3.63 -21.46
CA SER A 473 16.92 2.31 -21.20
C SER A 473 18.06 2.05 -22.18
N VAL A 474 19.30 2.31 -21.77
CA VAL A 474 20.47 2.19 -22.67
C VAL A 474 20.87 0.74 -22.93
N GLU A 475 20.57 -0.17 -22.00
CA GLU A 475 20.86 -1.60 -22.08
C GLU A 475 19.90 -2.38 -22.97
N ALA A 476 18.76 -1.79 -23.37
CA ALA A 476 17.73 -2.50 -24.11
C ALA A 476 18.18 -2.75 -25.57
N HIS A 477 18.61 -3.98 -25.87
CA HIS A 477 19.02 -4.40 -27.20
C HIS A 477 18.51 -5.81 -27.57
N ARG A 478 18.37 -6.07 -28.87
CA ARG A 478 18.14 -7.41 -29.43
C ARG A 478 19.10 -7.64 -30.59
N GLY A 479 20.15 -8.44 -30.34
CA GLY A 479 21.28 -8.53 -31.26
C GLY A 479 21.90 -7.15 -31.49
N ASN A 480 22.06 -6.75 -32.76
CA ASN A 480 22.60 -5.44 -33.13
C ASN A 480 21.54 -4.30 -33.15
N VAL A 481 20.29 -4.60 -32.77
CA VAL A 481 19.19 -3.62 -32.79
C VAL A 481 19.02 -3.01 -31.41
N ARG A 482 19.17 -1.68 -31.32
CA ARG A 482 18.87 -0.90 -30.11
C ARG A 482 17.36 -0.74 -29.96
N LEU A 483 16.84 -1.08 -28.79
CA LEU A 483 15.41 -1.05 -28.45
C LEU A 483 15.06 -0.02 -27.38
N GLY A 484 16.03 0.71 -26.82
CA GLY A 484 15.77 1.75 -25.85
C GLY A 484 16.29 3.12 -26.26
N GLY A 485 15.91 4.14 -25.49
CA GLY A 485 16.15 5.54 -25.80
C GLY A 485 17.61 5.97 -25.75
N TRP A 486 17.85 7.22 -26.16
CA TRP A 486 19.17 7.86 -26.16
C TRP A 486 19.15 9.13 -25.32
N ASN A 487 20.08 9.21 -24.37
CA ASN A 487 20.16 10.28 -23.38
C ASN A 487 21.12 11.41 -23.80
N GLY A 488 21.43 11.54 -25.09
CA GLY A 488 22.30 12.62 -25.56
C GLY A 488 23.74 12.48 -25.05
N ILE A 489 24.25 13.58 -24.52
CA ILE A 489 25.59 13.69 -23.90
C ILE A 489 25.62 13.15 -22.46
N TYR A 490 24.46 12.86 -21.87
CA TYR A 490 24.35 12.50 -20.46
C TYR A 490 24.70 11.02 -20.25
N LYS A 491 25.54 10.76 -19.26
CA LYS A 491 26.01 9.42 -18.90
C LYS A 491 24.92 8.60 -18.22
N GLY A 492 24.87 7.30 -18.47
CA GLY A 492 23.92 6.37 -17.86
C GLY A 492 22.50 6.37 -18.46
N GLY A 493 21.58 5.68 -17.80
CA GLY A 493 20.20 5.45 -18.26
C GLY A 493 19.26 4.91 -17.18
N LYS A 494 18.13 4.34 -17.58
CA LYS A 494 17.10 3.74 -16.71
C LYS A 494 17.73 2.90 -15.58
N GLY A 495 17.26 3.10 -14.34
CA GLY A 495 17.75 2.38 -13.16
C GLY A 495 19.05 2.90 -12.55
N MET A 496 19.71 3.89 -13.16
CA MET A 496 20.95 4.48 -12.64
C MET A 496 20.68 5.81 -11.91
N GLY A 497 20.15 5.72 -10.68
CA GLY A 497 19.72 6.89 -9.91
C GLY A 497 20.81 7.95 -9.65
N GLY A 498 22.09 7.61 -9.78
CA GLY A 498 23.18 8.58 -9.66
C GLY A 498 23.44 9.41 -10.91
N TRP A 499 23.33 8.87 -12.13
CA TRP A 499 23.84 9.49 -13.36
C TRP A 499 22.80 10.35 -14.09
N GLU A 500 23.21 11.46 -14.72
CA GLU A 500 22.30 12.42 -15.39
C GLU A 500 21.40 11.71 -16.42
N GLY A 501 21.92 10.76 -17.20
CA GLY A 501 21.16 10.04 -18.21
C GLY A 501 20.06 9.15 -17.64
N GLY A 502 20.06 8.85 -16.33
CA GLY A 502 18.98 8.13 -15.66
C GLY A 502 17.91 9.03 -15.04
N ILE A 503 18.29 10.25 -14.63
CA ILE A 503 17.42 11.17 -13.84
C ILE A 503 16.97 12.42 -14.61
N ARG A 504 17.72 12.84 -15.63
CA ARG A 504 17.41 14.01 -16.44
C ARG A 504 16.49 13.58 -17.57
N VAL A 505 15.31 14.18 -17.58
CA VAL A 505 14.24 13.86 -18.54
C VAL A 505 13.76 15.12 -19.26
N PRO A 506 13.11 14.99 -20.43
CA PRO A 506 12.37 16.11 -21.01
C PRO A 506 11.32 16.63 -20.03
N GLY A 507 11.17 17.95 -19.95
CA GLY A 507 10.12 18.62 -19.17
C GLY A 507 9.58 19.81 -19.97
N ILE A 508 8.34 19.73 -20.44
CA ILE A 508 7.71 20.74 -21.28
C ILE A 508 6.41 21.18 -20.63
N VAL A 509 6.21 22.49 -20.51
CA VAL A 509 4.96 23.09 -20.02
C VAL A 509 4.34 23.94 -21.12
N ARG A 510 3.03 23.79 -21.35
CA ARG A 510 2.24 24.62 -22.27
C ARG A 510 0.99 25.13 -21.55
N TRP A 511 0.85 26.46 -21.47
CA TRP A 511 -0.39 27.10 -21.02
C TRP A 511 -0.59 28.47 -21.70
N PRO A 512 -1.13 28.46 -22.93
CA PRO A 512 -1.35 29.68 -23.72
C PRO A 512 -2.21 30.71 -22.96
N GLY A 513 -1.83 31.98 -23.06
CA GLY A 513 -2.51 33.09 -22.38
C GLY A 513 -2.10 33.31 -20.93
N VAL A 514 -1.37 32.35 -20.32
CA VAL A 514 -0.80 32.49 -18.96
C VAL A 514 0.71 32.46 -18.99
N LEU A 515 1.31 31.53 -19.74
CA LEU A 515 2.77 31.39 -19.85
C LEU A 515 3.27 31.92 -21.20
N PRO A 516 4.42 32.63 -21.21
CA PRO A 516 5.10 33.02 -22.45
C PRO A 516 5.57 31.79 -23.24
N ALA A 517 5.41 31.83 -24.56
CA ALA A 517 5.85 30.75 -25.45
C ALA A 517 7.37 30.84 -25.72
N GLY A 518 8.00 29.67 -25.93
CA GLY A 518 9.41 29.60 -26.37
C GLY A 518 10.45 29.87 -25.27
N ILE A 519 10.04 29.90 -24.00
CA ILE A 519 10.98 30.06 -22.88
C ILE A 519 11.70 28.73 -22.59
N VAL A 520 13.00 28.83 -22.30
CA VAL A 520 13.84 27.74 -21.81
C VAL A 520 14.28 28.09 -20.39
N ILE A 521 14.02 27.18 -19.44
CA ILE A 521 14.43 27.31 -18.05
C ILE A 521 15.55 26.29 -17.80
N SER A 522 16.71 26.77 -17.38
CA SER A 522 17.89 25.94 -17.08
C SER A 522 18.02 25.59 -15.59
N GLU A 523 17.15 26.14 -14.75
CA GLU A 523 17.13 25.86 -13.32
C GLU A 523 16.76 24.40 -13.01
N PRO A 524 17.33 23.81 -11.95
CA PRO A 524 17.00 22.45 -11.55
C PRO A 524 15.53 22.37 -11.11
N THR A 525 14.79 21.45 -11.72
CA THR A 525 13.40 21.13 -11.41
C THR A 525 13.21 19.62 -11.28
N SER A 526 12.16 19.20 -10.61
CA SER A 526 11.82 17.80 -10.31
C SER A 526 10.43 17.45 -10.84
N ILE A 527 10.22 16.20 -11.23
CA ILE A 527 8.86 15.69 -11.53
C ILE A 527 7.94 15.85 -10.31
N MET A 528 8.50 15.77 -9.09
CA MET A 528 7.77 15.97 -7.83
C MET A 528 7.18 17.39 -7.72
N ASP A 529 7.70 18.36 -8.47
CA ASP A 529 7.26 19.76 -8.46
C ASP A 529 5.88 19.93 -9.10
N ILE A 530 5.43 18.98 -9.90
CA ILE A 530 4.09 19.01 -10.52
C ILE A 530 3.00 18.86 -9.47
N PHE A 531 3.22 18.07 -8.42
CA PHE A 531 2.26 17.92 -7.32
C PHE A 531 1.90 19.27 -6.66
N PRO A 532 2.85 20.02 -6.05
CA PRO A 532 2.54 21.31 -5.43
C PRO A 532 2.05 22.35 -6.45
N THR A 533 2.57 22.33 -7.69
CA THR A 533 2.14 23.25 -8.75
C THR A 533 0.66 23.06 -9.10
N VAL A 534 0.23 21.81 -9.34
CA VAL A 534 -1.16 21.49 -9.67
C VAL A 534 -2.08 21.75 -8.48
N VAL A 535 -1.66 21.40 -7.26
CA VAL A 535 -2.43 21.69 -6.04
C VAL A 535 -2.68 23.19 -5.91
N GLN A 536 -1.65 24.02 -6.06
CA GLN A 536 -1.78 25.47 -5.99
C GLN A 536 -2.71 26.02 -7.08
N LEU A 537 -2.54 25.57 -8.34
CA LEU A 537 -3.38 26.01 -9.46
C LEU A 537 -4.85 25.60 -9.33
N ALA A 538 -5.13 24.47 -8.65
CA ALA A 538 -6.48 24.02 -8.34
C ALA A 538 -7.12 24.77 -7.15
N GLY A 539 -6.38 25.67 -6.50
CA GLY A 539 -6.78 26.38 -5.29
C GLY A 539 -6.70 25.52 -4.02
N GLY A 540 -5.88 24.46 -4.03
CA GLY A 540 -5.59 23.62 -2.88
C GLY A 540 -4.36 24.08 -2.09
N ILE A 541 -4.10 23.41 -0.97
CA ILE A 541 -2.92 23.61 -0.11
C ILE A 541 -2.20 22.26 -0.02
N VAL A 542 -0.87 22.27 -0.16
CA VAL A 542 -0.06 21.05 -0.03
C VAL A 542 -0.05 20.58 1.43
N PRO A 543 0.04 19.27 1.71
CA PRO A 543 0.04 18.76 3.09
C PRO A 543 1.12 19.41 3.96
N GLN A 544 0.76 19.83 5.17
CA GLN A 544 1.69 20.46 6.14
C GLN A 544 2.19 19.48 7.21
N ASP A 545 1.64 18.26 7.25
CA ASP A 545 1.92 17.20 8.23
C ASP A 545 3.16 16.35 7.89
N ARG A 546 3.76 16.59 6.72
CA ARG A 546 4.93 15.86 6.21
C ARG A 546 5.77 16.77 5.34
N VAL A 547 7.02 16.39 5.14
CA VAL A 547 7.90 17.07 4.19
C VAL A 547 7.40 16.80 2.77
N ILE A 548 7.23 17.86 1.99
CA ILE A 548 6.98 17.80 0.55
C ILE A 548 8.26 18.26 -0.14
N ASP A 549 8.95 17.34 -0.81
CA ASP A 549 10.20 17.63 -1.50
C ASP A 549 9.98 18.50 -2.75
N GLY A 550 8.85 18.28 -3.43
CA GLY A 550 8.45 19.07 -4.60
C GLY A 550 8.21 20.53 -4.25
N ARG A 551 8.57 21.44 -5.17
CA ARG A 551 8.37 22.89 -5.05
C ARG A 551 7.47 23.40 -6.17
N THR A 552 6.66 24.42 -5.91
CA THR A 552 5.80 24.97 -6.96
C THR A 552 6.64 25.62 -8.06
N LEU A 553 6.40 25.26 -9.32
CA LEU A 553 7.08 25.84 -10.48
C LEU A 553 6.44 27.15 -10.92
N LEU A 554 5.26 27.52 -10.38
CA LEU A 554 4.47 28.61 -10.92
C LEU A 554 5.22 29.96 -10.97
N PRO A 555 5.92 30.41 -9.90
CA PRO A 555 6.68 31.66 -9.95
C PRO A 555 7.81 31.61 -11.00
N LEU A 556 8.45 30.46 -11.15
CA LEU A 556 9.54 30.25 -12.10
C LEU A 556 9.03 30.26 -13.55
N LEU A 557 7.94 29.55 -13.82
CA LEU A 557 7.29 29.48 -15.14
C LEU A 557 6.76 30.84 -15.60
N GLN A 558 6.29 31.67 -14.67
CA GLN A 558 5.83 33.02 -14.96
C GLN A 558 6.97 34.04 -15.09
N GLY A 559 8.22 33.64 -14.83
CA GLY A 559 9.38 34.54 -14.79
C GLY A 559 9.35 35.54 -13.63
N ALA A 560 8.54 35.30 -12.60
CA ALA A 560 8.47 36.13 -11.40
C ALA A 560 9.70 35.95 -10.51
N VAL A 561 10.37 34.79 -10.62
CA VAL A 561 11.68 34.50 -10.00
C VAL A 561 12.64 33.96 -11.05
N GLN A 562 13.93 34.21 -10.84
CA GLN A 562 14.99 33.73 -11.74
C GLN A 562 15.47 32.32 -11.37
N HIS A 563 15.38 31.94 -10.09
CA HIS A 563 15.90 30.67 -9.59
C HIS A 563 14.80 29.76 -9.05
N SER A 564 14.95 28.45 -9.23
CA SER A 564 14.07 27.48 -8.59
C SER A 564 14.31 27.44 -7.07
N GLU A 565 13.35 26.92 -6.32
CA GLU A 565 13.53 26.71 -4.88
C GLU A 565 14.50 25.56 -4.55
N HIS A 566 14.92 24.78 -5.55
CA HIS A 566 15.85 23.66 -5.37
C HIS A 566 17.30 24.15 -5.26
N GLU A 567 17.76 24.31 -4.02
CA GLU A 567 19.21 24.40 -3.76
C GLU A 567 19.87 23.03 -3.79
N PHE A 568 19.25 22.00 -3.20
CA PHE A 568 19.74 20.62 -3.19
C PHE A 568 18.72 19.66 -3.78
N MET A 569 19.20 18.66 -4.51
CA MET A 569 18.40 17.51 -4.96
C MET A 569 19.10 16.21 -4.57
N PHE A 570 18.33 15.27 -4.02
CA PHE A 570 18.83 13.99 -3.54
C PHE A 570 18.40 12.88 -4.48
N HIS A 571 19.36 12.10 -4.99
CA HIS A 571 19.12 11.09 -6.00
C HIS A 571 19.34 9.69 -5.43
N TYR A 572 18.24 8.95 -5.32
CA TYR A 572 18.20 7.62 -4.74
C TYR A 572 18.16 6.53 -5.81
N CYS A 573 18.73 5.37 -5.48
CA CYS A 573 18.51 4.10 -6.18
C CYS A 573 18.05 3.07 -5.14
N GLY A 574 16.79 2.64 -5.23
CA GLY A 574 16.16 1.88 -4.15
C GLY A 574 16.17 2.68 -2.84
N ALA A 575 16.71 2.09 -1.77
CA ALA A 575 16.83 2.75 -0.47
C ALA A 575 18.16 3.50 -0.25
N VAL A 576 19.07 3.49 -1.24
CA VAL A 576 20.43 4.01 -1.10
C VAL A 576 20.54 5.36 -1.81
N LEU A 577 21.06 6.37 -1.10
CA LEU A 577 21.40 7.67 -1.67
C LEU A 577 22.64 7.51 -2.57
N HIS A 578 22.45 7.63 -3.88
CA HIS A 578 23.53 7.46 -4.87
C HIS A 578 24.25 8.77 -5.13
N ALA A 579 23.52 9.87 -5.34
CA ALA A 579 24.11 11.16 -5.63
C ALA A 579 23.33 12.32 -5.03
N VAL A 580 23.99 13.48 -4.92
CA VAL A 580 23.39 14.74 -4.48
C VAL A 580 23.83 15.84 -5.43
N ARG A 581 22.86 16.61 -5.92
CA ARG A 581 23.09 17.82 -6.72
C ARG A 581 22.95 19.05 -5.84
N TRP A 582 23.87 19.99 -5.95
CA TRP A 582 23.82 21.29 -5.29
C TRP A 582 23.91 22.40 -6.35
N HIS A 583 22.89 23.24 -6.41
CA HIS A 583 22.86 24.42 -7.26
C HIS A 583 23.30 25.65 -6.45
N HIS A 584 24.52 26.12 -6.72
CA HIS A 584 25.05 27.33 -6.12
C HIS A 584 24.56 28.55 -6.89
N LYS A 585 23.39 29.08 -6.49
CA LYS A 585 22.65 30.12 -7.22
C LYS A 585 23.46 31.38 -7.55
N GLU A 586 24.39 31.79 -6.67
CA GLU A 586 25.19 32.99 -6.89
C GLU A 586 26.19 32.85 -8.04
N SER A 587 26.80 31.67 -8.20
CA SER A 587 27.74 31.42 -9.31
C SER A 587 27.08 30.76 -10.52
N GLY A 588 25.87 30.22 -10.38
CA GLY A 588 25.19 29.39 -11.37
C GLY A 588 25.82 28.00 -11.53
N THR A 589 26.80 27.64 -10.68
CA THR A 589 27.49 26.35 -10.74
C THR A 589 26.61 25.25 -10.20
N ILE A 590 26.60 24.10 -10.89
CA ILE A 590 25.81 22.93 -10.48
C ILE A 590 26.78 21.81 -10.11
N TRP A 591 27.00 21.64 -8.81
CA TRP A 591 27.84 20.58 -8.28
C TRP A 591 27.05 19.28 -8.14
N LYS A 592 27.69 18.14 -8.38
CA LYS A 592 27.09 16.83 -8.14
C LYS A 592 28.09 15.87 -7.51
N ALA A 593 27.74 15.35 -6.34
CA ALA A 593 28.54 14.39 -5.61
C ALA A 593 27.92 12.98 -5.69
N HIS A 594 28.68 11.97 -6.13
CA HIS A 594 28.27 10.57 -6.17
C HIS A 594 28.89 9.80 -5.00
N TYR A 595 28.03 9.33 -4.09
CA TYR A 595 28.40 8.44 -2.99
C TYR A 595 28.49 6.99 -3.43
N VAL A 596 27.68 6.60 -4.42
CA VAL A 596 27.59 5.24 -4.95
C VAL A 596 27.42 5.29 -6.45
N THR A 597 28.18 4.48 -7.18
CA THR A 597 28.02 4.31 -8.64
C THR A 597 27.87 2.83 -9.00
N PRO A 598 27.05 2.47 -10.01
CA PRO A 598 27.01 1.10 -10.51
C PRO A 598 28.35 0.69 -11.15
N VAL A 599 28.68 -0.58 -11.06
CA VAL A 599 29.80 -1.18 -11.82
C VAL A 599 29.29 -1.49 -13.22
N PHE A 600 29.78 -0.75 -14.22
CA PHE A 600 29.39 -0.94 -15.62
C PHE A 600 29.92 -2.26 -16.20
N GLN A 601 29.16 -2.85 -17.12
CA GLN A 601 29.54 -4.06 -17.85
C GLN A 601 29.15 -3.91 -19.33
N PRO A 602 30.13 -3.93 -20.27
CA PRO A 602 31.58 -3.95 -20.05
C PRO A 602 32.10 -2.69 -19.33
N GLU A 603 33.34 -2.74 -18.83
CA GLU A 603 34.00 -1.55 -18.25
C GLU A 603 34.02 -0.40 -19.26
N ASP A 604 33.90 0.84 -18.78
CA ASP A 604 33.80 2.07 -19.57
C ASP A 604 32.62 2.18 -20.56
N SER A 605 31.72 1.20 -20.59
CA SER A 605 30.56 1.23 -21.50
C SER A 605 29.47 2.25 -21.12
N GLY A 606 29.50 2.75 -19.89
CA GLY A 606 28.50 3.68 -19.37
C GLY A 606 27.16 3.04 -18.98
N ALA A 607 27.05 1.70 -19.02
CA ALA A 607 25.82 0.97 -18.70
C ALA A 607 26.09 -0.47 -18.21
N CYS A 608 25.04 -1.21 -17.82
CA CYS A 608 25.15 -2.59 -17.33
C CYS A 608 24.58 -3.60 -18.33
N PHE A 609 25.10 -3.63 -19.57
CA PHE A 609 24.59 -4.45 -20.68
C PHE A 609 24.48 -5.94 -20.36
N GLU A 610 25.42 -6.50 -19.60
CA GLU A 610 25.40 -7.93 -19.23
C GLU A 610 24.28 -8.29 -18.25
N ARG A 611 23.88 -7.34 -17.39
CA ARG A 611 22.84 -7.54 -16.36
C ARG A 611 21.46 -7.05 -16.81
N GLY A 612 21.39 -6.29 -17.90
CA GLY A 612 20.17 -5.67 -18.42
C GLY A 612 19.70 -4.44 -17.65
N ILE A 613 19.91 -4.39 -16.33
CA ILE A 613 19.68 -3.21 -15.49
C ILE A 613 20.78 -3.09 -14.43
N CYS A 614 21.23 -1.86 -14.16
CA CYS A 614 22.25 -1.64 -13.14
C CYS A 614 21.70 -1.89 -11.72
N PRO A 615 22.45 -2.60 -10.85
CA PRO A 615 22.09 -2.76 -9.44
C PRO A 615 22.19 -1.45 -8.65
N CYS A 616 21.35 -1.32 -7.61
CA CYS A 616 21.41 -0.20 -6.67
C CYS A 616 22.30 -0.45 -5.43
N PHE A 617 22.62 -1.71 -5.11
CA PHE A 617 23.31 -2.12 -3.89
C PHE A 617 24.04 -3.47 -4.05
N GLY A 618 24.82 -3.85 -3.04
CA GLY A 618 25.59 -5.10 -3.00
C GLY A 618 26.85 -5.05 -3.87
N ASP A 619 27.36 -6.20 -4.30
CA ASP A 619 28.62 -6.31 -5.04
C ASP A 619 28.55 -5.74 -6.48
N GLY A 620 27.40 -5.21 -6.89
CA GLY A 620 27.19 -4.57 -8.19
C GLY A 620 27.42 -3.06 -8.21
N VAL A 621 27.82 -2.45 -7.09
CA VAL A 621 28.06 -1.01 -6.96
C VAL A 621 29.39 -0.73 -6.27
N THR A 622 29.97 0.44 -6.55
CA THR A 622 31.16 0.98 -5.89
C THR A 622 30.74 2.12 -4.96
N HIS A 623 31.19 2.08 -3.71
CA HIS A 623 31.04 3.16 -2.75
C HIS A 623 32.28 4.07 -2.78
N HIS A 624 32.07 5.38 -2.71
CA HIS A 624 33.14 6.38 -2.81
C HIS A 624 33.27 7.16 -1.51
N ASP A 625 34.50 7.22 -0.97
CA ASP A 625 34.87 8.05 0.19
C ASP A 625 36.29 8.61 0.00
N PRO A 626 36.44 9.91 -0.31
CA PRO A 626 35.38 10.89 -0.48
C PRO A 626 34.51 10.61 -1.73
N PRO A 627 33.24 11.08 -1.76
CA PRO A 627 32.38 10.98 -2.95
C PRO A 627 33.01 11.61 -4.21
N LEU A 628 32.69 11.06 -5.39
CA LEU A 628 33.13 11.64 -6.67
C LEU A 628 32.40 12.96 -6.92
N LEU A 629 33.12 14.03 -7.22
CA LEU A 629 32.55 15.36 -7.46
C LEU A 629 32.61 15.74 -8.93
N PHE A 630 31.54 16.34 -9.46
CA PHE A 630 31.47 16.89 -10.82
C PHE A 630 30.89 18.31 -10.79
N ASP A 631 31.32 19.16 -11.72
CA ASP A 631 30.67 20.42 -12.05
C ASP A 631 29.85 20.24 -13.34
N LEU A 632 28.54 20.06 -13.21
CA LEU A 632 27.64 19.85 -14.35
C LEU A 632 27.47 21.10 -15.23
N SER A 633 27.87 22.28 -14.76
CA SER A 633 27.83 23.50 -15.57
C SER A 633 28.92 23.51 -16.65
N GLN A 634 30.03 22.81 -16.40
CA GLN A 634 31.16 22.66 -17.34
C GLN A 634 31.24 21.26 -17.96
N ASP A 635 30.93 20.22 -17.18
CA ASP A 635 30.93 18.82 -17.59
C ASP A 635 29.55 18.16 -17.38
N PRO A 636 28.56 18.48 -18.24
CA PRO A 636 27.24 17.84 -18.20
C PRO A 636 27.29 16.34 -18.50
N SER A 637 28.40 15.82 -19.05
CA SER A 637 28.58 14.40 -19.37
C SER A 637 29.07 13.57 -18.19
N GLU A 638 29.48 14.20 -17.09
CA GLU A 638 30.05 13.55 -15.90
C GLU A 638 31.22 12.60 -16.28
N ALA A 639 32.07 13.09 -17.18
CA ALA A 639 33.20 12.35 -17.72
C ALA A 639 34.46 12.51 -16.85
N ASN A 640 34.66 13.68 -16.25
CA ASN A 640 35.90 14.05 -15.56
C ASN A 640 35.61 14.38 -14.09
N PRO A 641 35.82 13.43 -13.16
CA PRO A 641 35.66 13.71 -11.74
C PRO A 641 36.72 14.71 -11.26
N LEU A 642 36.30 15.60 -10.38
CA LEU A 642 37.15 16.60 -9.73
C LEU A 642 37.78 16.03 -8.47
N SER A 643 38.92 16.62 -8.09
CA SER A 643 39.74 16.23 -6.94
C SER A 643 40.26 17.48 -6.24
N VAL A 644 40.88 17.30 -5.07
CA VAL A 644 41.54 18.39 -4.33
C VAL A 644 42.64 19.07 -5.17
N ASP A 645 43.29 18.33 -6.07
CA ASP A 645 44.35 18.86 -6.94
C ASP A 645 43.80 19.65 -8.15
N THR A 646 42.56 19.35 -8.57
CA THR A 646 41.96 19.93 -9.78
C THR A 646 40.90 20.99 -9.48
N GLU A 647 40.33 21.02 -8.28
CA GLU A 647 39.30 21.98 -7.87
C GLU A 647 39.61 22.59 -6.49
N PRO A 648 40.05 23.86 -6.41
CA PRO A 648 40.36 24.53 -5.15
C PRO A 648 39.20 24.59 -4.14
N LEU A 649 37.95 24.57 -4.63
CA LEU A 649 36.75 24.59 -3.77
C LEU A 649 36.31 23.20 -3.30
N PHE A 650 36.99 22.11 -3.70
CA PHE A 650 36.59 20.73 -3.47
C PHE A 650 36.14 20.48 -2.03
N ASP A 651 36.99 20.78 -1.05
CA ASP A 651 36.70 20.55 0.37
C ASP A 651 35.51 21.37 0.88
N SER A 652 35.34 22.60 0.37
CA SER A 652 34.24 23.48 0.77
C SER A 652 32.90 22.98 0.20
N VAL A 653 32.89 22.54 -1.06
CA VAL A 653 31.74 21.98 -1.75
C VAL A 653 31.33 20.67 -1.08
N MET A 654 32.27 19.75 -0.87
CA MET A 654 32.03 18.47 -0.23
C MET A 654 31.51 18.63 1.21
N ARG A 655 32.01 19.60 1.96
CA ARG A 655 31.51 19.91 3.30
C ARG A 655 30.07 20.45 3.26
N ARG A 656 29.74 21.34 2.32
CA ARG A 656 28.40 21.91 2.17
C ARG A 656 27.39 20.83 1.76
N ILE A 657 27.74 19.98 0.80
CA ILE A 657 26.92 18.83 0.39
C ILE A 657 26.74 17.85 1.54
N GLY A 658 27.83 17.48 2.24
CA GLY A 658 27.78 16.57 3.39
C GLY A 658 26.84 17.05 4.49
N LYS A 659 26.85 18.35 4.79
CA LYS A 659 25.92 18.96 5.75
C LYS A 659 24.46 18.86 5.28
N ALA A 660 24.19 19.13 4.00
CA ALA A 660 22.84 19.00 3.45
C ALA A 660 22.33 17.54 3.47
N VAL A 661 23.23 16.55 3.25
CA VAL A 661 22.89 15.13 3.40
C VAL A 661 22.54 14.79 4.84
N GLU A 662 23.28 15.31 5.82
CA GLU A 662 23.00 15.11 7.23
C GLU A 662 21.63 15.72 7.62
N GLU A 663 21.34 16.94 7.16
CA GLU A 663 20.06 17.62 7.37
C GLU A 663 18.90 16.85 6.73
N HIS A 664 19.05 16.41 5.48
CA HIS A 664 18.05 15.59 4.79
C HIS A 664 17.80 14.26 5.51
N ARG A 665 18.86 13.54 5.92
CA ARG A 665 18.70 12.28 6.66
C ARG A 665 17.97 12.45 7.98
N LYS A 666 18.06 13.62 8.63
CA LYS A 666 17.28 13.92 9.85
C LYS A 666 15.78 14.08 9.58
N THR A 667 15.39 14.48 8.37
CA THR A 667 13.97 14.57 7.98
C THR A 667 13.39 13.24 7.51
N LEU A 668 14.24 12.27 7.17
CA LEU A 668 13.80 10.92 6.82
C LEU A 668 13.40 10.18 8.10
N THR A 669 12.10 10.04 8.33
CA THR A 669 11.56 9.12 9.32
C THR A 669 11.25 7.77 8.66
N PRO A 670 12.02 6.71 8.91
CA PRO A 670 11.63 5.36 8.48
C PRO A 670 10.32 5.02 9.18
N VAL A 671 9.25 4.79 8.41
CA VAL A 671 8.00 4.34 9.02
C VAL A 671 8.22 2.89 9.48
N PRO A 672 8.04 2.57 10.77
CA PRO A 672 8.29 1.23 11.28
C PRO A 672 7.42 0.22 10.54
N GLN A 673 8.04 -0.83 10.02
CA GLN A 673 7.33 -1.90 9.33
C GLN A 673 6.59 -2.77 10.36
N GLN A 674 5.37 -2.38 10.70
CA GLN A 674 4.50 -3.09 11.63
C GLN A 674 4.19 -4.53 11.17
N LEU A 675 4.27 -4.80 9.86
CA LEU A 675 4.09 -6.13 9.29
C LEU A 675 5.41 -6.84 8.92
N SER A 676 6.52 -6.49 9.58
CA SER A 676 7.79 -7.21 9.42
C SER A 676 7.69 -8.64 9.99
N PRO A 677 8.54 -9.58 9.55
CA PRO A 677 8.54 -10.94 10.12
C PRO A 677 8.87 -10.91 11.61
N TYR A 678 9.73 -9.98 12.05
CA TYR A 678 10.06 -9.77 13.45
C TYR A 678 8.86 -9.32 14.30
N ASN A 679 7.99 -8.46 13.75
CA ASN A 679 6.80 -7.98 14.45
C ASN A 679 5.64 -9.00 14.40
N ASN A 680 5.65 -9.90 13.41
CA ASN A 680 4.62 -10.93 13.21
C ASN A 680 4.95 -12.30 13.78
N VAL A 681 6.18 -12.58 14.21
CA VAL A 681 6.50 -13.84 14.86
C VAL A 681 5.91 -13.88 16.27
N TRP A 682 5.46 -15.06 16.70
CA TRP A 682 4.99 -15.29 18.07
C TRP A 682 6.13 -15.06 19.09
N LYS A 683 5.87 -14.24 20.11
CA LYS A 683 6.82 -13.92 21.19
C LYS A 683 6.26 -14.39 22.54
N PRO A 684 6.86 -15.40 23.19
CA PRO A 684 6.34 -15.96 24.45
C PRO A 684 6.13 -14.93 25.55
N TRP A 685 7.02 -13.94 25.67
CA TRP A 685 6.97 -12.90 26.71
C TRP A 685 5.92 -11.82 26.45
N LEU A 686 5.28 -11.81 25.27
CA LEU A 686 4.16 -10.91 24.95
C LEU A 686 2.80 -11.59 25.09
N GLN A 687 2.76 -12.91 25.33
CA GLN A 687 1.54 -13.71 25.25
C GLN A 687 0.53 -13.31 26.33
N PRO A 688 -0.64 -12.76 25.94
CA PRO A 688 -1.73 -12.56 26.90
C PRO A 688 -2.20 -13.92 27.41
N CYS A 689 -2.18 -14.09 28.73
CA CYS A 689 -2.48 -15.36 29.39
C CYS A 689 -3.27 -15.14 30.68
N CYS A 690 -4.49 -15.65 30.69
CA CYS A 690 -5.31 -15.76 31.88
C CYS A 690 -4.94 -17.08 32.59
N GLY A 691 -4.50 -17.02 33.84
CA GLY A 691 -4.00 -18.19 34.57
C GLY A 691 -2.51 -18.48 34.30
N THR A 692 -2.14 -19.73 34.09
CA THR A 692 -0.73 -20.16 34.02
C THR A 692 -0.30 -20.46 32.57
N PHE A 693 0.71 -19.72 32.09
CA PHE A 693 1.36 -19.98 30.80
C PHE A 693 2.11 -21.33 30.83
N PRO A 694 2.07 -22.16 29.77
CA PRO A 694 1.45 -21.96 28.45
C PRO A 694 -0.03 -22.36 28.32
N PHE A 695 -0.63 -22.95 29.37
CA PHE A 695 -1.94 -23.60 29.28
C PHE A 695 -3.15 -22.65 29.30
N CYS A 696 -2.91 -21.38 29.66
CA CYS A 696 -3.81 -20.21 29.65
C CYS A 696 -5.31 -20.56 29.56
N TRP A 697 -6.02 -20.40 30.68
CA TRP A 697 -7.43 -20.76 30.79
C TRP A 697 -8.18 -19.87 31.78
N CYS A 698 -9.31 -19.31 31.37
CA CYS A 698 -10.33 -18.78 32.27
C CYS A 698 -11.69 -18.57 31.59
N ASP A 699 -12.74 -18.49 32.42
CA ASP A 699 -14.11 -18.16 32.00
C ASP A 699 -14.76 -17.31 33.11
N LYS A 700 -14.59 -15.99 33.00
CA LYS A 700 -15.16 -14.99 33.91
C LYS A 700 -16.57 -14.55 33.49
N GLU A 701 -16.99 -14.86 32.26
CA GLU A 701 -18.30 -14.46 31.72
C GLU A 701 -19.43 -15.37 32.26
N THR A 702 -19.15 -16.65 32.57
CA THR A 702 -20.16 -17.57 33.13
C THR A 702 -20.73 -17.10 34.46
N LYS A 703 -19.94 -16.47 35.34
CA LYS A 703 -20.43 -15.95 36.65
C LYS A 703 -21.42 -14.79 36.55
N LYS A 704 -21.58 -14.17 35.36
CA LYS A 704 -22.56 -13.09 35.10
C LYS A 704 -23.75 -13.54 34.25
N ALA A 705 -23.76 -14.80 33.78
CA ALA A 705 -24.77 -15.35 32.88
C ALA A 705 -25.98 -15.97 33.60
N ASP A 706 -25.89 -16.28 34.89
CA ASP A 706 -26.99 -16.91 35.67
C ASP A 706 -28.21 -16.00 35.91
N GLY A 707 -28.23 -14.79 35.35
CA GLY A 707 -29.43 -13.95 35.23
C GLY A 707 -29.98 -13.81 33.80
N MET A 708 -29.60 -14.70 32.87
CA MET A 708 -29.80 -14.52 31.40
C MET A 708 -30.60 -15.62 30.67
N LEU A 709 -31.54 -16.30 31.34
CA LEU A 709 -32.65 -16.97 30.65
C LEU A 709 -33.97 -16.24 30.90
#